data_AF-A0A9P7B8Y4-F1
#
_entry.id   AF-A0A9P7B8Y4-F1
#
_cell.length_a   1.000
_cell.length_b   1.000
_cell.length_c   1.000
_cell.angle_alpha   90.00
_cell.angle_beta   90.00
_cell.angle_gamma   90.00
#
_symmetry.space_group_name_H-M   'P 1'
#
loop_
_entity.id
_entity.type
_entity.pdbx_description
1 polymer ?
#
loop_
_entity_poly.entity_id
_entity_poly.type
_entity_poly.pdbx_seq_one_letter_code
_entity_poly.pdbx_strand_id
1 'polypeptide(L)'
;MNVNEFADAQKTHNVVYPKLPTEEIAADDCIPFVPLLDGKESPDIIYQRWVLYNQLYVHFHSQVDDIVSNGEEDLKQNITDLLFNGDDQPENKGTFRTLFLLGSDSETPIEFTKNDPRNTCNVLMDMTSKEAPNVRMMLKRAMFNIFSKAQKDSLNLHTIVKDEGGGQQNDLVVDQNTEPAWYNHTKDALSEVSYDLSLVENFKSTFGKNLNLVFNFMDVDSFSFQTLDGFIQLLKNALKNDNVNFHLVFNINTNISIIEKNLSQSTLRLLKRNYSIVDISSNRGFKYANKIFESFLDTVDNKLNLSENFIKFILEKMANNTHHNLQLLTKILDYSLMSYFFENPFAVFIDPFNIKYLNESYLKLLRKCPTYMFFLDELVKEGAPVPEISNLLTNEDGAIEQFFAEFLVRDNPTNGHAKSVGKFLEEKCNTNNYNLIELYYNLLTDNLDNYLKKWPECENYKEELSFESVDTIFKELFTLDNKNDLLSQAMFPTYKTNMEDDLLRWEQVLSTQTDDTLAGMQDSESLSALNKEMGPIVGELFKVYREAPFVINVFDLYTAFKALLPQEQIIDFIKDYSSKDEAIAKFLENNKNEDDDTIFDKVVLVLYMQAMHDYENIGLINLITRNHDFVEKRVWRGM
;
A
#
# COMPACT_ATOMS: atom_id res chain seq x y z
N MET A 1 -38.12 3.35 10.08
CA MET A 1 -36.87 4.03 10.47
C MET A 1 -37.13 4.87 11.71
N ASN A 2 -36.31 4.73 12.74
CA ASN A 2 -36.44 5.48 13.99
C ASN A 2 -35.90 6.92 13.78
N VAL A 3 -36.57 7.95 14.30
CA VAL A 3 -36.21 9.38 14.03
C VAL A 3 -34.76 9.69 14.44
N ASN A 4 -34.25 8.99 15.46
CA ASN A 4 -32.88 9.12 15.91
C ASN A 4 -31.85 8.53 14.92
N GLU A 5 -32.17 7.43 14.24
CA GLU A 5 -31.30 6.85 13.20
C GLU A 5 -31.21 7.79 11.99
N PHE A 6 -32.32 8.46 11.65
CA PHE A 6 -32.35 9.47 10.60
C PHE A 6 -31.56 10.74 10.98
N ALA A 7 -31.64 11.17 12.24
CA ALA A 7 -30.85 12.29 12.74
C ALA A 7 -29.35 11.97 12.81
N ASP A 8 -28.98 10.71 13.05
CA ASP A 8 -27.60 10.28 13.03
C ASP A 8 -27.06 10.13 11.60
N ALA A 9 -27.85 9.66 10.64
CA ALA A 9 -27.45 9.58 9.23
C ALA A 9 -27.14 10.94 8.59
N GLN A 10 -27.71 12.04 9.10
CA GLN A 10 -27.46 13.40 8.62
C GLN A 10 -26.20 14.05 9.21
N LYS A 11 -25.61 13.47 10.25
CA LYS A 11 -24.37 14.00 10.87
C LYS A 11 -23.16 13.53 10.07
N THR A 12 -22.16 14.40 9.93
CA THR A 12 -20.94 14.08 9.18
C THR A 12 -20.01 13.09 9.89
N HIS A 13 -20.12 12.97 11.21
CA HIS A 13 -19.33 12.04 12.02
C HIS A 13 -20.13 11.64 13.28
N ASN A 14 -20.22 10.33 13.54
CA ASN A 14 -20.79 9.78 14.77
C ASN A 14 -19.80 8.80 15.38
N VAL A 15 -19.69 8.80 16.71
CA VAL A 15 -18.93 7.79 17.44
C VAL A 15 -19.93 6.78 18.00
N VAL A 16 -19.89 5.56 17.48
CA VAL A 16 -20.77 4.46 17.91
C VAL A 16 -20.01 3.58 18.90
N TYR A 17 -20.55 3.44 20.11
CA TYR A 17 -20.07 2.47 21.09
C TYR A 17 -21.04 1.28 21.12
N PRO A 18 -20.74 0.18 20.38
CA PRO A 18 -21.64 -0.96 20.33
C PRO A 18 -21.70 -1.66 21.69
N LYS A 19 -22.90 -2.12 22.08
CA LYS A 19 -23.06 -2.96 23.27
C LYS A 19 -22.59 -4.37 22.92
N LEU A 20 -21.45 -4.79 23.45
CA LEU A 20 -20.98 -6.17 23.32
C LEU A 20 -21.93 -7.11 24.07
N PRO A 21 -22.36 -8.24 23.48
CA PRO A 21 -23.19 -9.21 24.17
C PRO A 21 -22.45 -9.76 25.40
N THR A 22 -23.16 -9.88 26.53
CA THR A 22 -22.62 -10.31 27.84
C THR A 22 -22.30 -11.80 27.95
N GLU A 23 -22.68 -12.60 26.95
CA GLU A 23 -22.31 -14.01 26.88
C GLU A 23 -21.03 -14.13 26.05
N GLU A 24 -19.96 -14.56 26.72
CA GLU A 24 -18.69 -14.97 26.13
C GLU A 24 -18.97 -15.99 25.01
N ILE A 25 -18.97 -15.54 23.76
CA ILE A 25 -18.45 -16.38 22.68
C ILE A 25 -17.01 -16.60 23.10
N ALA A 26 -16.70 -17.83 23.52
CA ALA A 26 -15.42 -18.21 24.10
C ALA A 26 -14.28 -17.58 23.30
N ALA A 27 -13.29 -17.03 24.00
CA ALA A 27 -12.12 -16.38 23.40
C ALA A 27 -11.34 -17.27 22.40
N ASP A 28 -11.70 -18.55 22.28
CA ASP A 28 -11.17 -19.52 21.32
C ASP A 28 -11.65 -19.30 19.86
N ASP A 29 -12.77 -18.60 19.62
CA ASP A 29 -13.32 -18.32 18.27
C ASP A 29 -12.89 -16.95 17.70
N CYS A 30 -11.98 -16.22 18.33
CA CYS A 30 -11.50 -14.91 17.87
C CYS A 30 -10.47 -15.00 16.72
N ILE A 31 -10.61 -15.96 15.81
CA ILE A 31 -9.71 -16.15 14.66
C ILE A 31 -10.50 -15.83 13.39
N PRO A 32 -9.97 -15.01 12.47
CA PRO A 32 -10.67 -14.65 11.23
C PRO A 32 -10.73 -15.79 10.21
N PHE A 33 -10.12 -16.95 10.49
CA PHE A 33 -10.04 -18.08 9.57
C PHE A 33 -11.34 -18.89 9.61
N VAL A 34 -11.84 -19.19 8.42
CA VAL A 34 -13.05 -19.99 8.24
C VAL A 34 -12.71 -21.48 8.14
N PRO A 35 -13.60 -22.37 8.63
CA PRO A 35 -13.43 -23.80 8.44
C PRO A 35 -13.55 -24.15 6.95
N LEU A 36 -12.50 -24.76 6.40
CA LEU A 36 -12.47 -25.20 5.01
C LEU A 36 -13.12 -26.58 4.84
N LEU A 37 -13.18 -27.06 3.58
CA LEU A 37 -13.74 -28.38 3.22
C LEU A 37 -15.25 -28.51 3.54
N ASP A 38 -16.03 -27.45 3.26
CA ASP A 38 -17.46 -27.37 3.60
C ASP A 38 -17.74 -27.59 5.10
N GLY A 39 -16.87 -27.08 5.97
CA GLY A 39 -17.02 -27.19 7.42
C GLY A 39 -16.51 -28.50 8.03
N LYS A 40 -15.74 -29.30 7.28
CA LYS A 40 -15.18 -30.59 7.76
C LYS A 40 -13.81 -30.45 8.43
N GLU A 41 -13.24 -29.25 8.44
CA GLU A 41 -11.98 -28.96 9.13
C GLU A 41 -12.18 -28.89 10.65
N SER A 42 -11.27 -29.51 11.41
CA SER A 42 -11.28 -29.45 12.88
C SER A 42 -10.88 -28.05 13.36
N PRO A 43 -11.46 -27.53 14.46
CA PRO A 43 -11.06 -26.25 15.06
C PRO A 43 -9.57 -26.22 15.45
N ASP A 44 -9.00 -27.37 15.83
CA ASP A 44 -7.57 -27.47 16.14
C ASP A 44 -6.69 -27.15 14.92
N ILE A 45 -7.12 -27.60 13.73
CA ILE A 45 -6.38 -27.38 12.46
C ILE A 45 -6.45 -25.90 12.07
N ILE A 46 -7.60 -25.27 12.29
CA ILE A 46 -7.79 -23.82 12.04
C ILE A 46 -6.84 -23.01 12.93
N TYR A 47 -6.78 -23.36 14.22
CA TYR A 47 -5.87 -22.72 15.16
C TYR A 47 -4.39 -22.91 14.75
N GLN A 48 -4.01 -24.15 14.38
CA GLN A 48 -2.64 -24.43 13.93
C GLN A 48 -2.28 -23.66 12.64
N ARG A 49 -3.21 -23.56 11.69
CA ARG A 49 -3.03 -22.79 10.45
C ARG A 49 -2.79 -21.31 10.74
N TRP A 50 -3.54 -20.74 11.67
CA TRP A 50 -3.38 -19.36 12.12
C TRP A 50 -2.05 -19.11 12.85
N VAL A 51 -1.66 -20.02 13.75
CA VAL A 51 -0.38 -19.91 14.47
C VAL A 51 0.80 -20.01 13.50
N LEU A 52 0.76 -20.96 12.57
CA LEU A 52 1.83 -21.15 11.58
C LEU A 52 1.98 -19.92 10.68
N TYR A 53 0.86 -19.34 10.22
CA TYR A 53 0.85 -18.09 9.47
C TYR A 53 1.54 -16.96 10.24
N ASN A 54 1.14 -16.73 11.50
CA ASN A 54 1.72 -15.64 12.30
C ASN A 54 3.21 -15.84 12.58
N GLN A 55 3.66 -17.09 12.79
CA GLN A 55 5.08 -17.38 12.99
C GLN A 55 5.90 -17.02 11.75
N LEU A 56 5.45 -17.42 10.56
CA LEU A 56 6.11 -17.07 9.30
C LEU A 56 6.06 -15.56 9.04
N TYR A 57 4.89 -14.95 9.25
CA TYR A 57 4.67 -13.52 9.04
C TYR A 57 5.59 -12.67 9.93
N VAL A 58 5.65 -12.94 11.23
CA VAL A 58 6.50 -12.21 12.19
C VAL A 58 7.99 -12.43 11.87
N HIS A 59 8.37 -13.65 11.50
CA HIS A 59 9.76 -13.93 11.13
C HIS A 59 10.19 -13.13 9.89
N PHE A 60 9.34 -13.08 8.86
CA PHE A 60 9.59 -12.29 7.66
C PHE A 60 9.67 -10.80 7.97
N HIS A 61 8.70 -10.24 8.71
CA HIS A 61 8.69 -8.81 9.04
C HIS A 61 9.88 -8.38 9.88
N SER A 62 10.32 -9.19 10.85
CA SER A 62 11.51 -8.90 11.64
C SER A 62 12.76 -8.76 10.75
N GLN A 63 12.91 -9.61 9.73
CA GLN A 63 14.03 -9.50 8.79
C GLN A 63 13.90 -8.28 7.86
N VAL A 64 12.68 -7.96 7.41
CA VAL A 64 12.42 -6.78 6.58
C VAL A 64 12.72 -5.49 7.36
N ASP A 65 12.26 -5.39 8.61
CA ASP A 65 12.50 -4.23 9.48
C ASP A 65 14.00 -4.05 9.76
N ASP A 66 14.74 -5.14 9.95
CA ASP A 66 16.20 -5.11 10.08
C ASP A 66 16.86 -4.61 8.78
N ILE A 67 16.40 -5.05 7.60
CA ILE A 67 16.92 -4.60 6.30
C ILE A 67 16.64 -3.10 6.09
N VAL A 68 15.43 -2.64 6.41
CA VAL A 68 15.05 -1.22 6.30
C VAL A 68 15.88 -0.36 7.25
N SER A 69 16.02 -0.78 8.51
CA SER A 69 16.83 -0.08 9.52
C SER A 69 18.30 0.03 9.09
N ASN A 70 18.88 -1.07 8.58
CA ASN A 70 20.24 -1.05 8.02
C ASN A 70 20.36 -0.11 6.80
N GLY A 71 19.33 -0.06 5.96
CA GLY A 71 19.28 0.85 4.82
C GLY A 71 19.21 2.32 5.25
N GLU A 72 18.43 2.62 6.29
CA GLU A 72 18.37 3.95 6.89
C GLU A 72 19.70 4.34 7.56
N GLU A 73 20.36 3.42 8.28
CA GLU A 73 21.67 3.68 8.90
C GLU A 73 22.76 3.95 7.86
N ASP A 74 22.84 3.14 6.79
CA ASP A 74 23.77 3.35 5.66
C ASP A 74 23.53 4.73 5.02
N LEU A 75 22.27 5.10 4.80
CA LEU A 75 21.88 6.40 4.26
C LEU A 75 22.24 7.56 5.19
N LYS A 76 21.94 7.44 6.49
CA LYS A 76 22.30 8.44 7.51
C LYS A 76 23.81 8.63 7.56
N GLN A 77 24.58 7.56 7.51
CA GLN A 77 26.03 7.60 7.54
C GLN A 77 26.59 8.29 6.28
N ASN A 78 26.10 7.91 5.11
CA ASN A 78 26.50 8.54 3.84
C ASN A 78 26.17 10.04 3.80
N ILE A 79 24.99 10.45 4.26
CA ILE A 79 24.60 11.87 4.36
C ILE A 79 25.51 12.62 5.34
N THR A 80 25.75 12.03 6.52
CA THR A 80 26.59 12.64 7.56
C THR A 80 28.03 12.81 7.06
N ASP A 81 28.61 11.79 6.44
CA ASP A 81 29.96 11.85 5.92
C ASP A 81 30.11 12.94 4.84
N LEU A 82 29.10 13.10 3.97
CA LEU A 82 29.09 14.15 2.95
C LEU A 82 28.87 15.56 3.53
N LEU A 83 28.05 15.70 4.58
CA LEU A 83 27.77 17.00 5.19
C LEU A 83 28.93 17.49 6.07
N PHE A 84 29.58 16.59 6.83
CA PHE A 84 30.51 16.98 7.90
C PHE A 84 31.99 16.69 7.61
N ASN A 85 32.35 15.61 6.91
CA ASN A 85 33.76 15.21 6.74
C ASN A 85 34.50 15.96 5.62
N GLY A 86 33.84 16.85 4.88
CA GLY A 86 34.46 17.69 3.83
C GLY A 86 35.24 18.92 4.35
N ASP A 87 35.83 18.86 5.55
CA ASP A 87 36.35 20.02 6.29
C ASP A 87 37.81 20.45 5.95
N ASP A 88 38.51 19.74 5.07
CA ASP A 88 39.96 19.92 4.88
C ASP A 88 40.38 20.88 3.75
N GLN A 89 39.49 21.73 3.20
CA GLN A 89 39.90 22.73 2.19
C GLN A 89 39.60 24.19 2.62
N PRO A 90 40.64 25.05 2.78
CA PRO A 90 40.49 26.45 3.21
C PRO A 90 39.82 27.38 2.17
N GLU A 91 39.43 26.85 1.00
CA GLU A 91 38.78 27.59 -0.09
C GLU A 91 37.25 27.77 0.06
N ASN A 92 36.63 27.13 1.07
CA ASN A 92 35.16 27.05 1.20
C ASN A 92 34.46 28.21 1.94
N LYS A 93 35.19 29.26 2.34
CA LYS A 93 34.60 30.39 3.07
C LYS A 93 33.59 31.16 2.19
N GLY A 94 32.33 31.24 2.65
CA GLY A 94 31.26 32.00 1.97
C GLY A 94 30.48 31.22 0.90
N THR A 95 30.40 29.89 1.00
CA THR A 95 29.62 29.03 0.09
C THR A 95 28.59 28.19 0.86
N PHE A 96 27.47 27.86 0.20
CA PHE A 96 26.51 26.88 0.73
C PHE A 96 27.02 25.47 0.44
N ARG A 97 27.02 24.59 1.44
CA ARG A 97 27.11 23.15 1.19
C ARG A 97 25.73 22.66 0.76
N THR A 98 25.61 22.22 -0.48
CA THR A 98 24.34 21.80 -1.06
C THR A 98 24.32 20.30 -1.25
N LEU A 99 23.31 19.62 -0.73
CA LEU A 99 23.09 18.19 -0.92
C LEU A 99 21.81 18.02 -1.72
N PHE A 100 21.90 17.36 -2.87
CA PHE A 100 20.73 16.95 -3.64
C PHE A 100 20.47 15.48 -3.37
N LEU A 101 19.31 15.21 -2.79
CA LEU A 101 18.82 13.88 -2.49
C LEU A 101 17.80 13.49 -3.57
N LEU A 102 18.20 12.62 -4.49
CA LEU A 102 17.35 12.17 -5.59
C LEU A 102 16.54 10.95 -5.15
N GLY A 103 15.24 10.93 -5.49
CA GLY A 103 14.35 9.80 -5.21
C GLY A 103 14.12 9.56 -3.71
N SER A 104 14.37 10.56 -2.88
CA SER A 104 14.11 10.51 -1.44
C SER A 104 12.62 10.64 -1.18
N ASP A 105 12.11 9.78 -0.31
CA ASP A 105 10.84 10.05 0.37
C ASP A 105 11.01 11.27 1.26
N SER A 106 9.96 12.09 1.36
CA SER A 106 9.92 13.35 2.11
C SER A 106 10.15 13.22 3.62
N GLU A 107 10.55 12.05 4.12
CA GLU A 107 10.64 11.70 5.53
C GLU A 107 12.06 11.29 5.98
N THR A 108 13.08 11.38 5.11
CA THR A 108 14.45 10.95 5.47
C THR A 108 14.96 11.68 6.72
N PRO A 109 15.12 10.97 7.86
CA PRO A 109 15.51 11.61 9.11
C PRO A 109 17.00 11.90 9.09
N ILE A 110 17.36 13.17 9.02
CA ILE A 110 18.75 13.62 9.11
C ILE A 110 19.11 13.77 10.59
N GLU A 111 19.88 12.85 11.13
CA GLU A 111 20.39 12.97 12.49
C GLU A 111 21.78 13.59 12.51
N PHE A 112 22.01 14.49 13.46
CA PHE A 112 23.37 14.95 13.77
C PHE A 112 24.06 13.91 14.65
N THR A 113 25.33 13.64 14.37
CA THR A 113 26.16 12.90 15.32
C THR A 113 26.19 13.65 16.64
N LYS A 114 25.73 13.01 17.72
CA LYS A 114 25.55 13.62 19.05
C LYS A 114 26.85 14.13 19.71
N ASN A 115 28.01 13.90 19.08
CA ASN A 115 29.32 14.17 19.63
C ASN A 115 30.15 15.03 18.68
N ASP A 116 29.83 16.31 18.54
CA ASP A 116 30.76 17.27 17.97
C ASP A 116 31.54 17.94 19.13
N PRO A 117 32.86 17.72 19.28
CA PRO A 117 33.70 18.32 20.33
C PRO A 117 33.99 19.82 20.09
N ARG A 118 33.48 20.38 18.99
CA ARG A 118 33.60 21.78 18.62
C ARG A 118 32.39 22.51 19.20
N ASN A 119 32.57 23.69 19.77
CA ASN A 119 31.53 24.50 20.41
C ASN A 119 30.51 25.07 19.38
N THR A 120 29.84 24.20 18.62
CA THR A 120 28.90 24.45 17.52
C THR A 120 27.51 23.96 17.91
N CYS A 121 26.49 24.80 17.66
CA CYS A 121 25.09 24.43 17.78
C CYS A 121 24.59 23.98 16.41
N ASN A 122 24.27 22.70 16.26
CA ASN A 122 23.73 22.12 15.03
C ASN A 122 22.19 22.17 15.08
N VAL A 123 21.58 22.91 14.15
CA VAL A 123 20.11 23.03 14.06
C VAL A 123 19.66 22.49 12.71
N LEU A 124 18.80 21.46 12.75
CA LEU A 124 18.06 20.96 11.60
C LEU A 124 16.75 21.72 11.48
N MET A 125 16.43 22.15 10.26
CA MET A 125 15.18 22.81 9.92
C MET A 125 14.52 22.11 8.75
N ASP A 126 13.50 21.32 9.06
CA ASP A 126 12.64 20.74 8.05
C ASP A 126 11.63 21.79 7.56
N MET A 127 11.54 21.94 6.25
CA MET A 127 10.61 22.84 5.60
C MET A 127 9.79 22.09 4.56
N THR A 128 8.47 22.19 4.68
CA THR A 128 7.52 21.65 3.69
C THR A 128 6.91 22.78 2.85
N SER A 129 6.45 22.45 1.65
CA SER A 129 5.86 23.42 0.70
C SER A 129 4.66 24.16 1.30
N LYS A 130 3.84 23.44 2.10
CA LYS A 130 2.67 23.99 2.82
C LYS A 130 3.04 25.04 3.85
N GLU A 131 4.23 24.93 4.43
CA GLU A 131 4.73 25.84 5.47
C GLU A 131 5.45 27.06 4.90
N ALA A 132 5.76 27.03 3.61
CA ALA A 132 6.55 28.01 2.89
C ALA A 132 5.76 28.73 1.78
N PRO A 133 4.61 29.38 2.07
CA PRO A 133 3.85 30.10 1.04
C PRO A 133 4.57 31.36 0.53
N ASN A 134 5.45 31.95 1.34
CA ASN A 134 6.23 33.14 0.98
C ASN A 134 7.55 33.20 1.75
N VAL A 135 8.49 34.01 1.24
CA VAL A 135 9.86 34.16 1.79
C VAL A 135 9.84 34.60 3.27
N ARG A 136 8.89 35.47 3.64
CA ARG A 136 8.76 35.98 5.00
C ARG A 136 8.40 34.87 5.99
N MET A 137 7.47 33.98 5.61
CA MET A 137 7.04 32.88 6.47
C MET A 137 8.14 31.83 6.60
N MET A 138 8.87 31.53 5.51
CA MET A 138 10.06 30.66 5.56
C MET A 138 11.09 31.19 6.54
N LEU A 139 11.43 32.48 6.47
CA LEU A 139 12.39 33.09 7.38
C LEU A 139 11.90 33.06 8.83
N LYS A 140 10.65 33.46 9.09
CA LYS A 140 10.10 33.46 10.46
C LYS A 140 10.11 32.08 11.09
N ARG A 141 9.73 31.05 10.34
CA ARG A 141 9.73 29.66 10.83
C ARG A 141 11.14 29.14 11.05
N ALA A 142 12.05 29.41 10.11
CA ALA A 142 13.46 29.07 10.28
C ALA A 142 14.03 29.67 11.58
N MET A 143 13.83 30.98 11.78
CA MET A 143 14.31 31.66 12.97
C MET A 143 13.62 31.18 14.26
N PHE A 144 12.32 30.88 14.21
CA PHE A 144 11.59 30.30 15.33
C PHE A 144 12.12 28.92 15.74
N ASN A 145 12.42 28.07 14.76
CA ASN A 145 12.99 26.74 15.00
C ASN A 145 14.40 26.83 15.57
N ILE A 146 15.25 27.73 15.06
CA ILE A 146 16.58 28.01 15.62
C ILE A 146 16.47 28.42 17.09
N PHE A 147 15.62 29.40 17.38
CA PHE A 147 15.46 29.91 18.74
C PHE A 147 14.94 28.83 19.69
N SER A 148 13.90 28.11 19.29
CA SER A 148 13.30 27.03 20.08
C SER A 148 14.28 25.90 20.38
N LYS A 149 15.13 25.55 19.41
CA LYS A 149 16.15 24.51 19.60
C LYS A 149 17.31 24.99 20.46
N ALA A 150 17.82 26.20 20.23
CA ALA A 150 18.87 26.82 21.04
C ALA A 150 18.44 27.00 22.51
N GLN A 151 17.17 27.30 22.76
CA GLN A 151 16.62 27.40 24.11
C GLN A 151 16.51 26.03 24.81
N LYS A 152 16.10 24.97 24.09
CA LYS A 152 16.09 23.61 24.63
C LYS A 152 17.50 23.15 25.01
N ASP A 153 18.49 23.46 24.17
CA ASP A 153 19.89 23.07 24.40
C ASP A 153 20.53 23.85 25.56
N SER A 154 20.15 25.11 25.80
CA SER A 154 20.62 25.89 26.97
C SER A 154 20.00 25.43 28.28
N LEU A 155 18.73 25.01 28.27
CA LEU A 155 18.04 24.44 29.44
C LEU A 155 18.64 23.09 29.86
N ASN A 156 18.97 22.22 28.90
CA ASN A 156 19.60 20.92 29.18
C ASN A 156 20.99 21.03 29.82
N LEU A 157 21.73 22.12 29.57
CA LEU A 157 23.02 22.36 30.24
C LEU A 157 22.87 22.74 31.72
N HIS A 158 21.77 23.41 32.10
CA HIS A 158 21.56 23.87 33.48
C HIS A 158 21.06 22.77 34.43
N THR A 159 20.44 21.71 33.92
CA THR A 159 20.04 20.54 34.72
C THR A 159 21.22 19.66 35.12
N ILE A 160 22.27 19.57 34.30
CA ILE A 160 23.44 18.71 34.57
C ILE A 160 24.34 19.29 35.67
N VAL A 161 24.36 20.61 35.87
CA VAL A 161 25.25 21.26 36.85
C VAL A 161 24.75 21.16 38.30
N LYS A 162 23.51 20.70 38.54
CA LYS A 162 22.96 20.61 39.91
C LYS A 162 23.19 19.28 40.64
N ASP A 163 23.76 18.25 40.00
CA ASP A 163 23.82 16.90 40.59
C ASP A 163 25.16 16.49 41.24
N GLU A 164 26.15 17.39 41.36
CA GLU A 164 27.42 17.10 42.07
C GLU A 164 27.54 17.82 43.42
N GLY A 165 26.51 17.71 44.27
CA GLY A 165 26.50 18.38 45.58
C GLY A 165 25.57 17.76 46.62
N GLY A 166 25.85 16.51 47.04
CA GLY A 166 25.61 15.97 48.38
C GLY A 166 24.26 16.17 49.10
N GLY A 167 23.47 15.08 49.18
CA GLY A 167 22.86 14.58 50.41
C GLY A 167 21.63 15.29 51.00
N GLN A 168 20.44 14.71 50.78
CA GLN A 168 19.53 14.12 51.79
C GLN A 168 18.16 13.86 51.17
N GLN A 169 17.65 12.65 51.38
CA GLN A 169 16.26 12.28 51.15
C GLN A 169 15.32 13.23 51.91
N ASN A 170 14.28 13.72 51.24
CA ASN A 170 12.99 13.96 51.86
C ASN A 170 11.90 13.98 50.78
N ASP A 171 10.93 13.08 50.98
CA ASP A 171 9.63 13.06 50.30
C ASP A 171 8.95 14.43 50.40
N LEU A 172 8.55 15.01 49.27
CA LEU A 172 7.57 16.09 49.24
C LEU A 172 6.56 15.85 48.11
N VAL A 173 5.33 15.61 48.58
CA VAL A 173 4.07 15.53 47.86
C VAL A 173 3.91 16.74 46.93
N VAL A 174 3.59 16.47 45.66
CA VAL A 174 3.29 17.49 44.64
C VAL A 174 1.91 18.09 44.94
N ASP A 175 1.89 19.26 45.56
CA ASP A 175 0.70 20.11 45.68
C ASP A 175 0.62 21.05 44.45
N GLN A 176 -0.51 21.03 43.75
CA GLN A 176 -0.65 21.52 42.37
C GLN A 176 -0.87 23.04 42.22
N ASN A 177 -0.63 23.88 43.23
CA ASN A 177 -0.99 25.30 43.16
C ASN A 177 0.04 26.28 43.74
N THR A 178 1.33 26.04 43.54
CA THR A 178 2.33 27.09 43.79
C THR A 178 3.34 27.14 42.66
N GLU A 179 3.11 28.06 41.73
CA GLU A 179 4.05 28.36 40.66
C GLU A 179 5.42 28.73 41.25
N PRO A 180 6.52 28.08 40.83
CA PRO A 180 7.84 28.39 41.35
C PRO A 180 8.29 29.80 40.98
N ALA A 181 8.80 30.57 41.95
CA ALA A 181 9.25 31.96 41.80
C ALA A 181 10.44 32.18 40.82
N TRP A 182 10.94 31.14 40.15
CA TRP A 182 11.92 31.26 39.06
C TRP A 182 11.25 31.38 37.66
N TYR A 183 9.92 31.28 37.57
CA TYR A 183 9.16 31.39 36.32
C TYR A 183 8.95 32.84 35.82
N ASN A 184 9.20 33.84 36.67
CA ASN A 184 8.87 35.25 36.37
C ASN A 184 10.06 36.16 36.04
N HIS A 185 11.30 35.73 36.28
CA HIS A 185 12.47 36.59 36.00
C HIS A 185 13.16 36.35 34.64
N THR A 186 12.80 35.29 33.90
CA THR A 186 13.36 34.99 32.57
C THR A 186 12.40 35.28 31.41
N LYS A 187 11.11 35.53 31.67
CA LYS A 187 10.13 35.85 30.61
C LYS A 187 10.33 37.25 29.99
N ASP A 188 10.75 38.24 30.78
CA ASP A 188 10.79 39.63 30.30
C ASP A 188 12.01 39.98 29.44
N ALA A 189 13.11 39.22 29.50
CA ALA A 189 14.33 39.49 28.72
C ALA A 189 14.45 38.67 27.42
N LEU A 190 13.67 37.59 27.28
CA LEU A 190 13.75 36.64 26.16
C LEU A 190 12.56 36.74 25.18
N SER A 191 11.56 37.57 25.48
CA SER A 191 10.33 37.71 24.69
C SER A 191 10.41 38.71 23.51
N GLU A 192 11.50 39.44 23.33
CA GLU A 192 11.63 40.48 22.29
C GLU A 192 12.76 40.21 21.27
N VAL A 193 12.99 38.94 20.92
CA VAL A 193 13.86 38.64 19.78
C VAL A 193 13.02 38.68 18.50
N SER A 194 13.31 39.63 17.61
CA SER A 194 12.72 39.67 16.27
C SER A 194 13.13 38.41 15.48
N TYR A 195 12.14 37.68 14.95
CA TYR A 195 12.37 36.49 14.11
C TYR A 195 12.79 36.89 12.69
N ASP A 196 13.98 37.46 12.58
CA ASP A 196 14.64 37.84 11.34
C ASP A 196 16.12 37.43 11.34
N LEU A 197 16.84 37.81 10.28
CA LEU A 197 18.24 37.43 10.10
C LEU A 197 19.19 38.06 11.13
N SER A 198 18.75 39.08 11.88
CA SER A 198 19.55 39.67 12.98
C SER A 198 19.77 38.68 14.12
N LEU A 199 18.88 37.69 14.27
CA LEU A 199 19.07 36.60 15.23
C LEU A 199 20.32 35.78 14.89
N VAL A 200 20.57 35.54 13.60
CA VAL A 200 21.74 34.78 13.12
C VAL A 200 23.03 35.57 13.37
N GLU A 201 22.99 36.89 13.19
CA GLU A 201 24.13 37.78 13.46
C GLU A 201 24.47 37.83 14.96
N ASN A 202 23.45 37.97 15.80
CA ASN A 202 23.60 38.10 17.25
C ASN A 202 23.74 36.75 17.97
N PHE A 203 23.58 35.63 17.27
CA PHE A 203 23.55 34.29 17.88
C PHE A 203 24.79 34.00 18.73
N LYS A 204 25.99 34.37 18.25
CA LYS A 204 27.24 34.17 18.99
C LYS A 204 27.29 35.00 20.28
N SER A 205 26.77 36.22 20.25
CA SER A 205 26.70 37.11 21.42
C SER A 205 25.68 36.61 22.44
N THR A 206 24.55 36.04 21.97
CA THR A 206 23.46 35.57 22.83
C THR A 206 23.70 34.19 23.44
N PHE A 207 24.30 33.26 22.66
CA PHE A 207 24.44 31.85 23.07
C PHE A 207 25.89 31.37 23.24
N GLY A 208 26.89 32.17 22.84
CA GLY A 208 28.32 31.85 23.05
C GLY A 208 28.87 30.69 22.20
N LYS A 209 28.09 30.18 21.24
CA LYS A 209 28.45 29.06 20.34
C LYS A 209 28.43 29.50 18.88
N ASN A 210 29.21 28.82 18.04
CA ASN A 210 29.09 28.95 16.58
C ASN A 210 27.82 28.23 16.11
N LEU A 211 27.22 28.66 14.99
CA LEU A 211 25.96 28.13 14.52
C LEU A 211 26.16 27.33 13.23
N ASN A 212 25.60 26.13 13.18
CA ASN A 212 25.54 25.33 11.98
C ASN A 212 24.08 25.03 11.65
N LEU A 213 23.62 25.56 10.52
CA LEU A 213 22.25 25.46 10.07
C LEU A 213 22.14 24.48 8.92
N VAL A 214 21.28 23.47 9.08
CA VAL A 214 20.92 22.54 8.02
C VAL A 214 19.46 22.77 7.67
N PHE A 215 19.21 23.26 6.46
CA PHE A 215 17.87 23.40 5.90
C PHE A 215 17.53 22.16 5.08
N ASN A 216 16.53 21.41 5.51
CA ASN A 216 16.03 20.23 4.83
C ASN A 216 14.71 20.57 4.13
N PHE A 217 14.74 20.64 2.80
CA PHE A 217 13.57 20.87 1.97
C PHE A 217 12.97 19.52 1.56
N MET A 218 11.85 19.14 2.16
CA MET A 218 11.32 17.77 2.08
C MET A 218 10.74 17.38 0.72
N ASP A 219 10.08 18.30 0.03
CA ASP A 219 9.53 18.07 -1.31
C ASP A 219 9.70 19.34 -2.12
N VAL A 220 10.87 19.48 -2.74
CA VAL A 220 11.27 20.70 -3.46
C VAL A 220 10.42 20.93 -4.70
N ASP A 221 9.93 19.86 -5.33
CA ASP A 221 9.16 19.92 -6.57
C ASP A 221 7.82 20.63 -6.36
N SER A 222 7.23 20.52 -5.16
CA SER A 222 6.01 21.22 -4.76
C SER A 222 6.23 22.69 -4.34
N PHE A 223 7.47 23.17 -4.20
CA PHE A 223 7.70 24.57 -3.84
C PHE A 223 7.52 25.51 -5.03
N SER A 224 7.06 26.73 -4.73
CA SER A 224 7.20 27.82 -5.68
C SER A 224 8.69 28.23 -5.79
N PHE A 225 9.31 27.92 -6.94
CA PHE A 225 10.73 28.20 -7.19
C PHE A 225 11.10 29.69 -7.05
N GLN A 226 10.14 30.61 -7.27
CA GLN A 226 10.32 32.05 -7.03
C GLN A 226 10.57 32.36 -5.55
N THR A 227 9.81 31.73 -4.66
CA THR A 227 9.94 31.87 -3.21
C THR A 227 11.24 31.25 -2.73
N LEU A 228 11.58 30.06 -3.26
CA LEU A 228 12.83 29.38 -2.93
C LEU A 228 14.06 30.20 -3.37
N ASP A 229 14.05 30.76 -4.58
CA ASP A 229 15.12 31.61 -5.09
C ASP A 229 15.28 32.89 -4.22
N GLY A 230 14.16 33.56 -3.92
CA GLY A 230 14.17 34.73 -3.03
C GLY A 230 14.69 34.40 -1.62
N PHE A 231 14.40 33.21 -1.11
CA PHE A 231 14.91 32.74 0.18
C PHE A 231 16.41 32.44 0.15
N ILE A 232 16.92 31.75 -0.88
CA ILE A 232 18.35 31.46 -1.02
C ILE A 232 19.16 32.77 -1.19
N GLN A 233 18.63 33.74 -1.94
CA GLN A 233 19.24 35.07 -2.05
C GLN A 233 19.25 35.82 -0.72
N LEU A 234 18.24 35.64 0.13
CA LEU A 234 18.22 36.20 1.47
C LEU A 234 19.27 35.54 2.38
N LEU A 235 19.38 34.21 2.35
CA LEU A 235 20.40 33.47 3.09
C LEU A 235 21.82 33.85 2.66
N LYS A 236 22.02 34.22 1.39
CA LYS A 236 23.31 34.68 0.88
C LYS A 236 23.85 35.90 1.66
N ASN A 237 22.97 36.74 2.18
CA ASN A 237 23.39 37.90 2.98
C ASN A 237 23.95 37.49 4.34
N ALA A 238 23.46 36.39 4.93
CA ALA A 238 23.95 35.87 6.20
C ALA A 238 25.29 35.12 6.09
N LEU A 239 25.69 34.69 4.88
CA LEU A 239 27.01 34.08 4.65
C LEU A 239 28.19 35.02 4.93
N LYS A 240 27.96 36.32 5.13
CA LYS A 240 29.00 37.29 5.50
C LYS A 240 29.53 37.07 6.92
N ASN A 241 28.82 36.33 7.75
CA ASN A 241 29.20 36.08 9.13
C ASN A 241 30.07 34.83 9.22
N ASP A 242 31.33 35.00 9.63
CA ASP A 242 32.31 33.90 9.77
C ASP A 242 31.91 32.85 10.84
N ASN A 243 30.87 33.11 11.63
CA ASN A 243 30.45 32.26 12.75
C ASN A 243 29.30 31.29 12.38
N VAL A 244 28.82 31.32 11.14
CA VAL A 244 27.63 30.58 10.71
C VAL A 244 27.89 29.78 9.45
N ASN A 245 27.65 28.47 9.51
CA ASN A 245 27.69 27.57 8.36
C ASN A 245 26.26 27.22 7.92
N PHE A 246 26.03 27.20 6.61
CA PHE A 246 24.74 26.87 6.01
C PHE A 246 24.86 25.65 5.10
N HIS A 247 24.06 24.63 5.41
CA HIS A 247 23.87 23.44 4.61
C HIS A 247 22.44 23.43 4.06
N LEU A 248 22.29 23.22 2.76
CA LEU A 248 21.00 23.13 2.08
C LEU A 248 20.84 21.71 1.56
N VAL A 249 19.86 20.98 2.08
CA VAL A 249 19.49 19.63 1.64
C VAL A 249 18.19 19.73 0.86
N PHE A 250 18.23 19.33 -0.40
CA PHE A 250 17.10 19.37 -1.32
C PHE A 250 16.66 17.94 -1.64
N ASN A 251 15.48 17.56 -1.14
CA ASN A 251 14.84 16.30 -1.50
C ASN A 251 14.07 16.49 -2.80
N ILE A 252 14.63 15.94 -3.87
CA ILE A 252 14.06 15.98 -5.21
C ILE A 252 13.46 14.61 -5.50
N ASN A 253 12.17 14.57 -5.77
CA ASN A 253 11.52 13.31 -6.12
C ASN A 253 11.86 12.89 -7.55
N THR A 254 11.93 13.85 -8.47
CA THR A 254 12.08 13.60 -9.91
C THR A 254 13.52 13.71 -10.41
N ASN A 255 13.88 14.82 -11.06
CA ASN A 255 15.17 15.01 -11.72
C ASN A 255 15.72 16.39 -11.37
N ILE A 256 17.02 16.46 -11.08
CA ILE A 256 17.77 17.70 -10.88
C ILE A 256 17.60 18.70 -12.04
N SER A 257 17.33 18.22 -13.25
CA SER A 257 17.05 19.07 -14.42
C SER A 257 15.85 20.01 -14.24
N ILE A 258 14.85 19.62 -13.45
CA ILE A 258 13.69 20.49 -13.15
C ILE A 258 14.14 21.67 -12.29
N ILE A 259 14.98 21.41 -11.29
CA ILE A 259 15.56 22.46 -10.44
C ILE A 259 16.46 23.40 -11.25
N GLU A 260 17.33 22.85 -12.11
CA GLU A 260 18.22 23.67 -12.94
C GLU A 260 17.46 24.59 -13.92
N LYS A 261 16.30 24.14 -14.40
CA LYS A 261 15.45 24.92 -15.31
C LYS A 261 14.67 26.01 -14.58
N ASN A 262 14.20 25.75 -13.37
CA ASN A 262 13.28 26.64 -12.65
C ASN A 262 13.99 27.66 -11.74
N LEU A 263 15.20 27.37 -11.27
CA LEU A 263 15.99 28.32 -10.49
C LEU A 263 16.70 29.35 -11.39
N SER A 264 16.91 30.56 -10.86
CA SER A 264 17.71 31.56 -11.57
C SER A 264 19.17 31.14 -11.70
N GLN A 265 19.79 31.51 -12.83
CA GLN A 265 21.20 31.18 -13.11
C GLN A 265 22.17 31.74 -12.06
N SER A 266 21.85 32.88 -11.44
CA SER A 266 22.62 33.44 -10.33
C SER A 266 22.65 32.53 -9.11
N THR A 267 21.51 31.92 -8.78
CA THR A 267 21.36 31.04 -7.62
C THR A 267 21.92 29.66 -7.92
N LEU A 268 21.74 29.15 -9.14
CA LEU A 268 22.39 27.91 -9.57
C LEU A 268 23.91 27.99 -9.48
N ARG A 269 24.52 29.10 -9.93
CA ARG A 269 25.98 29.32 -9.79
C ARG A 269 26.46 29.36 -8.34
N LEU A 270 25.59 29.75 -7.41
CA LEU A 270 25.90 29.77 -5.98
C LEU A 270 25.87 28.36 -5.39
N LEU A 271 24.86 27.56 -5.75
CA LEU A 271 24.71 26.15 -5.32
C LEU A 271 25.79 25.26 -5.94
N LYS A 272 26.17 25.48 -7.21
CA LYS A 272 27.18 24.68 -7.94
C LYS A 272 28.59 24.76 -7.37
N ARG A 273 28.88 25.64 -6.41
CA ARG A 273 30.22 25.77 -5.83
C ARG A 273 30.62 24.55 -5.01
N ASN A 274 29.70 24.04 -4.20
CA ASN A 274 29.90 22.89 -3.32
C ASN A 274 28.60 22.10 -3.23
N TYR A 275 28.31 21.33 -4.29
CA TYR A 275 27.15 20.44 -4.31
C TYR A 275 27.58 18.98 -4.35
N SER A 276 26.85 18.15 -3.63
CA SER A 276 26.93 16.70 -3.69
C SER A 276 25.59 16.16 -4.14
N ILE A 277 25.61 15.18 -5.04
CA ILE A 277 24.40 14.47 -5.46
C ILE A 277 24.46 13.09 -4.83
N VAL A 278 23.44 12.76 -4.06
CA VAL A 278 23.21 11.42 -3.53
C VAL A 278 21.93 10.92 -4.14
N ASP A 279 22.04 9.77 -4.80
CA ASP A 279 20.87 9.05 -5.26
C ASP A 279 20.41 8.13 -4.13
N ILE A 280 19.28 8.48 -3.52
CA ILE A 280 18.65 7.76 -2.41
C ILE A 280 17.67 6.72 -2.93
N SER A 281 17.41 6.66 -4.25
CA SER A 281 16.46 5.70 -4.80
C SER A 281 16.74 4.31 -4.24
N SER A 282 15.74 3.76 -3.53
CA SER A 282 15.71 2.40 -3.00
C SER A 282 15.99 1.33 -4.07
N ASN A 283 15.94 1.74 -5.34
CA ASN A 283 16.12 0.92 -6.52
C ASN A 283 17.54 0.97 -7.12
N ARG A 284 18.49 1.76 -6.60
CA ARG A 284 19.86 1.76 -7.15
C ARG A 284 20.54 0.41 -6.91
N GLY A 285 20.66 -0.37 -7.99
CA GLY A 285 21.27 -1.70 -7.99
C GLY A 285 20.40 -2.81 -7.40
N PHE A 286 19.09 -2.57 -7.20
CA PHE A 286 18.15 -3.52 -6.61
C PHE A 286 18.60 -4.11 -5.24
N LYS A 287 19.62 -3.54 -4.58
CA LYS A 287 20.28 -4.12 -3.39
C LYS A 287 19.30 -4.47 -2.28
N TYR A 288 18.43 -3.52 -1.90
CA TYR A 288 17.46 -3.74 -0.84
C TYR A 288 16.30 -4.63 -1.28
N ALA A 289 15.83 -4.49 -2.53
CA ALA A 289 14.78 -5.34 -3.08
C ALA A 289 15.23 -6.82 -3.17
N ASN A 290 16.46 -7.05 -3.62
CA ASN A 290 17.08 -8.37 -3.67
C ASN A 290 17.22 -8.97 -2.28
N LYS A 291 17.67 -8.19 -1.28
CA LYS A 291 17.76 -8.65 0.11
C LYS A 291 16.40 -8.99 0.72
N ILE A 292 15.37 -8.18 0.48
CA ILE A 292 14.00 -8.48 0.95
C ILE A 292 13.49 -9.76 0.29
N PHE A 293 13.72 -9.92 -1.01
CA PHE A 293 13.30 -11.12 -1.72
C PHE A 293 14.10 -12.36 -1.30
N GLU A 294 15.41 -12.22 -1.03
CA GLU A 294 16.25 -13.29 -0.48
C GLU A 294 15.77 -13.70 0.92
N SER A 295 15.49 -12.73 1.79
CA SER A 295 14.88 -12.95 3.10
C SER A 295 13.54 -13.65 2.99
N PHE A 296 12.69 -13.25 2.03
CA PHE A 296 11.44 -13.95 1.76
C PHE A 296 11.71 -15.41 1.37
N LEU A 297 12.62 -15.67 0.43
CA LEU A 297 13.01 -17.02 0.02
C LEU A 297 13.61 -17.84 1.18
N ASP A 298 14.30 -17.23 2.14
CA ASP A 298 14.75 -17.89 3.37
C ASP A 298 13.59 -18.27 4.28
N THR A 299 12.59 -17.39 4.43
CA THR A 299 11.43 -17.68 5.31
C THR A 299 10.53 -18.78 4.76
N VAL A 300 10.38 -18.82 3.42
CA VAL A 300 9.58 -19.83 2.72
C VAL A 300 10.40 -21.06 2.31
N ASP A 301 11.69 -21.10 2.62
CA ASP A 301 12.58 -22.16 2.15
C ASP A 301 12.10 -23.54 2.64
N ASN A 302 12.13 -24.52 1.74
CA ASN A 302 11.62 -25.88 1.94
C ASN A 302 10.13 -26.00 2.31
N LYS A 303 9.36 -24.90 2.26
CA LYS A 303 7.95 -24.87 2.69
C LYS A 303 7.01 -24.51 1.56
N LEU A 304 7.36 -23.47 0.81
CA LEU A 304 6.55 -22.97 -0.29
C LEU A 304 7.43 -22.73 -1.52
N ASN A 305 6.85 -23.04 -2.67
CA ASN A 305 7.37 -22.75 -3.99
C ASN A 305 6.72 -21.46 -4.52
N LEU A 306 7.43 -20.78 -5.42
CA LEU A 306 6.91 -19.61 -6.11
C LEU A 306 6.67 -19.98 -7.57
N SER A 307 5.47 -19.72 -8.07
CA SER A 307 5.10 -19.95 -9.46
C SER A 307 5.73 -18.91 -10.39
N GLU A 308 6.05 -19.31 -11.63
CA GLU A 308 6.53 -18.42 -12.69
C GLU A 308 5.59 -17.23 -12.93
N ASN A 309 4.28 -17.47 -12.92
CA ASN A 309 3.26 -16.44 -13.19
C ASN A 309 3.20 -15.41 -12.07
N PHE A 310 3.39 -15.87 -10.83
CA PHE A 310 3.45 -14.99 -9.65
C PHE A 310 4.68 -14.10 -9.69
N ILE A 311 5.85 -14.65 -10.01
CA ILE A 311 7.09 -13.86 -10.13
C ILE A 311 7.01 -12.87 -11.30
N LYS A 312 6.47 -13.29 -12.45
CA LYS A 312 6.22 -12.40 -13.59
C LYS A 312 5.30 -11.24 -13.19
N PHE A 313 4.23 -11.53 -12.46
CA PHE A 313 3.33 -10.51 -11.92
C PHE A 313 4.06 -9.52 -11.00
N ILE A 314 4.91 -10.00 -10.09
CA ILE A 314 5.74 -9.13 -9.24
C ILE A 314 6.61 -8.22 -10.12
N LEU A 315 7.32 -8.77 -11.11
CA LEU A 315 8.19 -7.99 -12.00
C LEU A 315 7.43 -6.90 -12.77
N GLU A 316 6.29 -7.24 -13.36
CA GLU A 316 5.47 -6.28 -14.11
C GLU A 316 4.92 -5.16 -13.20
N LYS A 317 4.48 -5.48 -11.98
CA LYS A 317 3.91 -4.49 -11.06
C LYS A 317 4.97 -3.62 -10.38
N MET A 318 6.13 -4.19 -10.07
CA MET A 318 7.28 -3.43 -9.56
C MET A 318 7.85 -2.46 -10.61
N ALA A 319 7.96 -2.90 -11.87
CA ALA A 319 8.49 -2.04 -12.94
C ALA A 319 7.65 -0.78 -13.18
N ASN A 320 6.34 -0.83 -12.91
CA ASN A 320 5.43 0.29 -13.09
C ASN A 320 5.47 1.34 -11.95
N ASN A 321 6.04 1.01 -10.78
CA ASN A 321 6.03 1.87 -9.60
C ASN A 321 7.46 2.22 -9.15
N THR A 322 7.97 3.37 -9.57
CA THR A 322 9.37 3.77 -9.36
C THR A 322 9.70 4.25 -7.93
N HIS A 323 8.71 4.77 -7.19
CA HIS A 323 8.96 5.49 -5.93
C HIS A 323 8.80 4.62 -4.65
N HIS A 324 7.96 3.58 -4.67
CA HIS A 324 7.66 2.76 -3.47
C HIS A 324 7.83 1.25 -3.69
N ASN A 325 8.89 0.87 -4.41
CA ASN A 325 9.08 -0.53 -4.83
C ASN A 325 9.19 -1.52 -3.66
N LEU A 326 9.88 -1.15 -2.56
CA LEU A 326 10.10 -2.04 -1.41
C LEU A 326 8.81 -2.31 -0.62
N GLN A 327 8.04 -1.26 -0.31
CA GLN A 327 6.77 -1.40 0.40
C GLN A 327 5.74 -2.15 -0.45
N LEU A 328 5.72 -1.88 -1.76
CA LEU A 328 4.85 -2.59 -2.68
C LEU A 328 5.20 -4.08 -2.78
N LEU A 329 6.49 -4.41 -2.89
CA LEU A 329 6.97 -5.79 -2.89
C LEU A 329 6.53 -6.52 -1.61
N THR A 330 6.79 -5.93 -0.45
CA THR A 330 6.39 -6.48 0.86
C THR A 330 4.88 -6.72 0.90
N LYS A 331 4.07 -5.74 0.49
CA LYS A 331 2.61 -5.85 0.43
C LYS A 331 2.12 -6.98 -0.49
N ILE A 332 2.76 -7.17 -1.65
CA ILE A 332 2.41 -8.26 -2.58
C ILE A 332 2.74 -9.62 -1.97
N LEU A 333 3.91 -9.76 -1.35
CA LEU A 333 4.35 -11.00 -0.69
C LEU A 333 3.49 -11.34 0.54
N ASP A 334 3.11 -10.33 1.34
CA ASP A 334 2.25 -10.53 2.50
C ASP A 334 0.85 -10.98 2.11
N TYR A 335 0.28 -10.36 1.08
CA TYR A 335 -1.07 -10.70 0.63
C TYR A 335 -1.10 -12.05 -0.08
N SER A 336 -0.04 -12.43 -0.81
CA SER A 336 0.06 -13.78 -1.37
C SER A 336 0.16 -14.84 -0.27
N LEU A 337 0.96 -14.59 0.77
CA LEU A 337 1.07 -15.47 1.93
C LEU A 337 -0.26 -15.56 2.68
N MET A 338 -0.92 -14.43 2.94
CA MET A 338 -2.24 -14.37 3.58
C MET A 338 -3.28 -15.16 2.78
N SER A 339 -3.32 -14.99 1.46
CA SER A 339 -4.22 -15.73 0.58
C SER A 339 -3.97 -17.23 0.64
N TYR A 340 -2.70 -17.65 0.64
CA TYR A 340 -2.33 -19.06 0.72
C TYR A 340 -2.84 -19.71 2.01
N PHE A 341 -2.60 -19.10 3.17
CA PHE A 341 -3.05 -19.64 4.46
C PHE A 341 -4.57 -19.57 4.65
N PHE A 342 -5.24 -18.62 4.00
CA PHE A 342 -6.69 -18.47 4.08
C PHE A 342 -7.43 -19.49 3.21
N GLU A 343 -6.99 -19.70 1.96
CA GLU A 343 -7.67 -20.55 0.97
C GLU A 343 -7.28 -22.03 1.10
N ASN A 344 -6.00 -22.33 1.37
CA ASN A 344 -5.51 -23.71 1.26
C ASN A 344 -5.63 -24.49 2.58
N PRO A 345 -6.36 -25.62 2.60
CA PRO A 345 -6.45 -26.45 3.79
C PRO A 345 -5.16 -27.26 4.03
N PHE A 346 -4.29 -27.40 3.01
CA PHE A 346 -3.01 -28.10 3.11
C PHE A 346 -1.88 -27.28 3.75
N ALA A 347 -2.11 -25.99 4.03
CA ALA A 347 -1.09 -25.11 4.59
C ALA A 347 -0.54 -25.58 5.95
N VAL A 348 -1.32 -26.35 6.72
CA VAL A 348 -0.86 -26.93 7.99
C VAL A 348 0.22 -28.00 7.83
N PHE A 349 0.29 -28.65 6.67
CA PHE A 349 1.25 -29.73 6.41
C PHE A 349 2.62 -29.21 6.01
N ILE A 350 2.81 -27.90 5.92
CA ILE A 350 4.15 -27.30 5.83
C ILE A 350 5.04 -27.78 6.99
N ASP A 351 4.44 -28.03 8.16
CA ASP A 351 5.12 -28.70 9.26
C ASP A 351 4.86 -30.23 9.21
N PRO A 352 5.89 -31.06 9.03
CA PRO A 352 5.76 -32.52 9.03
C PRO A 352 5.10 -33.11 10.27
N PHE A 353 5.12 -32.40 11.42
CA PHE A 353 4.46 -32.89 12.64
C PHE A 353 2.94 -33.02 12.49
N ASN A 354 2.33 -32.26 11.58
CA ASN A 354 0.87 -32.18 11.41
C ASN A 354 0.30 -33.27 10.49
N ILE A 355 1.12 -34.14 9.91
CA ILE A 355 0.66 -35.26 9.05
C ILE A 355 -0.32 -36.20 9.78
N LYS A 356 -0.29 -36.22 11.12
CA LYS A 356 -1.23 -36.98 11.97
C LYS A 356 -2.70 -36.55 11.83
N TYR A 357 -2.95 -35.35 11.33
CA TYR A 357 -4.30 -34.80 11.12
C TYR A 357 -4.84 -35.06 9.71
N LEU A 358 -4.15 -35.86 8.89
CA LEU A 358 -4.60 -36.20 7.55
C LEU A 358 -5.92 -37.00 7.62
N ASN A 359 -6.94 -36.46 6.95
CA ASN A 359 -8.30 -37.00 6.92
C ASN A 359 -8.66 -37.46 5.49
N GLU A 360 -9.69 -38.30 5.35
CA GLU A 360 -10.16 -38.82 4.06
C GLU A 360 -10.55 -37.71 3.07
N SER A 361 -11.02 -36.57 3.58
CA SER A 361 -11.35 -35.38 2.76
C SER A 361 -10.11 -34.78 2.09
N TYR A 362 -8.97 -34.75 2.79
CA TYR A 362 -7.69 -34.30 2.23
C TYR A 362 -7.20 -35.28 1.16
N LEU A 363 -7.30 -36.59 1.42
CA LEU A 363 -6.91 -37.62 0.46
C LEU A 363 -7.70 -37.53 -0.86
N LYS A 364 -9.00 -37.21 -0.80
CA LYS A 364 -9.82 -36.96 -1.99
C LYS A 364 -9.34 -35.77 -2.81
N LEU A 365 -8.81 -34.74 -2.16
CA LEU A 365 -8.22 -33.57 -2.82
C LEU A 365 -6.83 -33.84 -3.37
N LEU A 366 -5.99 -34.58 -2.64
CA LEU A 366 -4.66 -35.00 -3.13
C LEU A 366 -4.75 -35.78 -4.45
N ARG A 367 -5.75 -36.68 -4.56
CA ARG A 367 -6.00 -37.43 -5.81
C ARG A 367 -6.35 -36.56 -7.01
N LYS A 368 -6.87 -35.34 -6.80
CA LYS A 368 -7.21 -34.39 -7.86
C LYS A 368 -6.03 -33.55 -8.32
N CYS A 369 -4.87 -33.66 -7.67
CA CYS A 369 -3.70 -32.88 -8.02
C CYS A 369 -3.19 -33.27 -9.43
N PRO A 370 -2.93 -32.30 -10.32
CA PRO A 370 -2.55 -32.60 -11.70
C PRO A 370 -1.19 -33.29 -11.81
N THR A 371 -0.19 -32.89 -11.01
CA THR A 371 1.12 -33.58 -10.99
C THR A 371 1.00 -35.03 -10.53
N TYR A 372 0.11 -35.30 -9.57
CA TYR A 372 -0.15 -36.66 -9.13
C TYR A 372 -0.84 -37.51 -10.20
N MET A 373 -1.81 -36.93 -10.91
CA MET A 373 -2.44 -37.60 -12.07
C MET A 373 -1.44 -37.88 -13.18
N PHE A 374 -0.58 -36.91 -13.49
CA PHE A 374 0.48 -37.08 -14.48
C PHE A 374 1.48 -38.17 -14.09
N PHE A 375 1.88 -38.20 -12.82
CA PHE A 375 2.73 -39.26 -12.28
C PHE A 375 2.08 -40.65 -12.39
N LEU A 376 0.79 -40.77 -12.08
CA LEU A 376 0.04 -42.01 -12.27
C LEU A 376 -0.01 -42.42 -13.76
N ASP A 377 -0.21 -41.46 -14.67
CA ASP A 377 -0.18 -41.71 -16.11
C ASP A 377 1.21 -42.18 -16.58
N GLU A 378 2.29 -41.63 -16.01
CA GLU A 378 3.66 -42.09 -16.28
C GLU A 378 3.90 -43.51 -15.77
N LEU A 379 3.48 -43.83 -14.55
CA LEU A 379 3.55 -45.20 -14.02
C LEU A 379 2.76 -46.20 -14.88
N VAL A 380 1.61 -45.79 -15.42
CA VAL A 380 0.84 -46.61 -16.37
C VAL A 380 1.60 -46.81 -17.69
N LYS A 381 2.27 -45.76 -18.21
CA LYS A 381 3.06 -45.84 -19.45
C LYS A 381 4.31 -46.71 -19.28
N GLU A 382 4.95 -46.66 -18.12
CA GLU A 382 6.13 -47.47 -17.80
C GLU A 382 5.80 -48.95 -17.55
N GLY A 383 4.51 -49.28 -17.41
CA GLY A 383 4.04 -50.66 -17.25
C GLY A 383 4.18 -51.19 -15.82
N ALA A 384 4.10 -50.30 -14.82
CA ALA A 384 4.08 -50.69 -13.41
C ALA A 384 2.92 -51.68 -13.12
N PRO A 385 3.08 -52.61 -12.16
CA PRO A 385 2.07 -53.60 -11.85
C PRO A 385 0.76 -52.94 -11.40
N VAL A 386 -0.36 -53.34 -12.03
CA VAL A 386 -1.72 -52.91 -11.69
C VAL A 386 -2.04 -52.88 -10.19
N PRO A 387 -1.61 -53.83 -9.33
CA PRO A 387 -1.86 -53.73 -7.88
C PRO A 387 -1.19 -52.52 -7.22
N GLU A 388 -0.02 -52.08 -7.68
CA GLU A 388 0.68 -50.93 -7.09
C GLU A 388 -0.05 -49.62 -7.40
N ILE A 389 -0.52 -49.47 -8.64
CA ILE A 389 -1.36 -48.35 -9.08
C ILE A 389 -2.73 -48.39 -8.37
N SER A 390 -3.31 -49.59 -8.22
CA SER A 390 -4.57 -49.78 -7.50
C SER A 390 -4.43 -49.38 -6.04
N ASN A 391 -3.36 -49.81 -5.35
CA ASN A 391 -3.11 -49.47 -3.94
C ASN A 391 -2.98 -47.95 -3.74
N LEU A 392 -2.28 -47.29 -4.67
CA LEU A 392 -2.09 -45.84 -4.69
C LEU A 392 -3.38 -45.08 -5.07
N LEU A 393 -4.39 -45.75 -5.66
CA LEU A 393 -5.71 -45.18 -5.98
C LEU A 393 -6.78 -45.50 -4.93
N THR A 394 -6.78 -46.69 -4.31
CA THR A 394 -7.82 -47.12 -3.36
C THR A 394 -7.46 -46.78 -1.92
N ASN A 395 -6.22 -46.37 -1.63
CA ASN A 395 -5.69 -46.22 -0.27
C ASN A 395 -5.69 -47.55 0.50
N GLU A 396 -5.29 -48.63 -0.15
CA GLU A 396 -4.98 -49.86 0.59
C GLU A 396 -3.67 -49.63 1.38
N ASP A 397 -3.72 -49.85 2.70
CA ASP A 397 -2.61 -49.72 3.67
C ASP A 397 -2.03 -48.31 3.94
N GLY A 398 -2.74 -47.24 3.57
CA GLY A 398 -2.26 -45.85 3.82
C GLY A 398 -1.09 -45.45 2.91
N ALA A 399 -0.94 -46.12 1.77
CA ALA A 399 0.14 -45.89 0.81
C ALA A 399 0.22 -44.43 0.32
N ILE A 400 -0.92 -43.74 0.07
CA ILE A 400 -0.90 -42.32 -0.34
C ILE A 400 -0.37 -41.42 0.79
N GLU A 401 -0.67 -41.74 2.05
CA GLU A 401 -0.20 -40.93 3.19
C GLU A 401 1.32 -41.03 3.33
N GLN A 402 1.84 -42.25 3.22
CA GLN A 402 3.28 -42.52 3.25
C GLN A 402 3.99 -41.89 2.04
N PHE A 403 3.40 -42.02 0.85
CA PHE A 403 3.87 -41.37 -0.35
C PHE A 403 3.92 -39.86 -0.17
N PHE A 404 2.82 -39.24 0.27
CA PHE A 404 2.76 -37.80 0.53
C PHE A 404 3.81 -37.34 1.56
N ALA A 405 3.98 -38.09 2.66
CA ALA A 405 5.00 -37.80 3.67
C ALA A 405 6.44 -37.89 3.11
N GLU A 406 6.69 -38.81 2.17
CA GLU A 406 8.00 -38.93 1.51
C GLU A 406 8.32 -37.70 0.65
N PHE A 407 7.32 -37.16 -0.08
CA PHE A 407 7.51 -35.97 -0.92
C PHE A 407 7.60 -34.68 -0.12
N LEU A 408 7.02 -34.64 1.09
CA LEU A 408 7.05 -33.46 1.95
C LEU A 408 8.47 -33.15 2.47
N VAL A 409 9.31 -34.17 2.60
CA VAL A 409 10.70 -34.04 3.10
C VAL A 409 11.70 -33.77 1.95
N ARG A 410 11.25 -33.76 0.68
CA ARG A 410 12.15 -33.48 -0.44
C ARG A 410 12.40 -31.97 -0.55
N ASP A 411 13.66 -31.59 -0.39
CA ASP A 411 14.09 -30.20 -0.58
C ASP A 411 13.94 -29.78 -2.05
N ASN A 412 13.51 -28.55 -2.28
CA ASN A 412 13.54 -27.94 -3.61
C ASN A 412 14.88 -27.20 -3.78
N PRO A 413 15.82 -27.70 -4.59
CA PRO A 413 17.14 -27.09 -4.75
C PRO A 413 17.10 -25.71 -5.45
N THR A 414 15.96 -25.33 -6.03
CA THR A 414 15.81 -24.07 -6.79
C THR A 414 16.12 -22.84 -5.94
N ASN A 415 15.66 -22.78 -4.69
CA ASN A 415 15.91 -21.65 -3.79
C ASN A 415 17.39 -21.53 -3.42
N GLY A 416 18.01 -22.65 -3.05
CA GLY A 416 19.44 -22.72 -2.72
C GLY A 416 20.33 -22.40 -3.91
N HIS A 417 19.93 -22.84 -5.12
CA HIS A 417 20.64 -22.53 -6.35
C HIS A 417 20.55 -21.04 -6.69
N ALA A 418 19.36 -20.43 -6.59
CA ALA A 418 19.20 -18.99 -6.81
C ALA A 418 20.10 -18.14 -5.89
N LYS A 419 20.19 -18.50 -4.60
CA LYS A 419 21.10 -17.84 -3.63
C LYS A 419 22.57 -18.02 -4.02
N SER A 420 22.93 -19.23 -4.46
CA SER A 420 24.30 -19.54 -4.89
C SER A 420 24.70 -18.72 -6.10
N VAL A 421 23.81 -18.61 -7.10
CA VAL A 421 24.04 -17.78 -8.30
C VAL A 421 24.10 -16.29 -7.93
N GLY A 422 23.22 -15.80 -7.05
CA GLY A 422 23.25 -14.41 -6.56
C GLY A 422 24.59 -14.05 -5.91
N LYS A 423 25.05 -14.87 -4.94
CA LYS A 423 26.36 -14.69 -4.29
C LYS A 423 27.52 -14.78 -5.27
N PHE A 424 27.44 -15.70 -6.24
CA PHE A 424 28.45 -15.84 -7.27
C PHE A 424 28.58 -14.57 -8.13
N LEU A 425 27.45 -13.97 -8.53
CA LEU A 425 27.43 -12.72 -9.30
C LEU A 425 27.99 -11.54 -8.51
N GLU A 426 27.74 -11.47 -7.20
CA GLU A 426 28.29 -10.43 -6.32
C GLU A 426 29.80 -10.60 -6.09
N GLU A 427 30.25 -11.79 -5.72
CA GLU A 427 31.64 -12.04 -5.32
C GLU A 427 32.60 -12.13 -6.51
N LYS A 428 32.21 -12.81 -7.59
CA LYS A 428 33.10 -13.10 -8.72
C LYS A 428 32.97 -12.13 -9.88
N CYS A 429 31.75 -11.64 -10.16
CA CYS A 429 31.51 -10.69 -11.25
C CYS A 429 31.45 -9.23 -10.78
N ASN A 430 31.38 -8.97 -9.46
CA ASN A 430 31.26 -7.64 -8.86
C ASN A 430 30.13 -6.79 -9.49
N THR A 431 29.08 -7.47 -9.96
CA THR A 431 27.94 -6.83 -10.63
C THR A 431 26.88 -6.51 -9.59
N ASN A 432 26.74 -5.22 -9.26
CA ASN A 432 25.71 -4.75 -8.31
C ASN A 432 24.38 -4.36 -8.99
N ASN A 433 24.20 -4.66 -10.28
CA ASN A 433 23.02 -4.24 -11.05
C ASN A 433 22.31 -5.45 -11.67
N TYR A 434 21.95 -6.41 -10.84
CA TYR A 434 21.09 -7.54 -11.22
C TYR A 434 19.83 -7.52 -10.36
N ASN A 435 18.73 -8.02 -10.90
CA ASN A 435 17.49 -8.19 -10.16
C ASN A 435 17.34 -9.68 -9.82
N LEU A 436 17.39 -10.02 -8.53
CA LEU A 436 17.28 -11.40 -8.05
C LEU A 436 15.93 -12.03 -8.43
N ILE A 437 14.88 -11.21 -8.53
CA ILE A 437 13.53 -11.66 -8.90
C ILE A 437 13.49 -12.05 -10.38
N GLU A 438 14.17 -11.29 -11.24
CA GLU A 438 14.32 -11.63 -12.68
C GLU A 438 15.22 -12.86 -12.86
N LEU A 439 16.28 -12.96 -12.07
CA LEU A 439 17.15 -14.14 -12.06
C LEU A 439 16.34 -15.40 -11.68
N TYR A 440 15.55 -15.31 -10.63
CA TYR A 440 14.70 -16.40 -10.15
C TYR A 440 13.62 -16.78 -11.19
N TYR A 441 13.02 -15.80 -11.88
CA TYR A 441 12.11 -16.05 -13.00
C TYR A 441 12.78 -16.82 -14.15
N ASN A 442 14.00 -16.41 -14.52
CA ASN A 442 14.75 -17.08 -15.59
C ASN A 442 15.25 -18.47 -15.16
N LEU A 443 15.44 -18.71 -13.86
CA LEU A 443 15.74 -20.02 -13.30
C LEU A 443 14.52 -20.96 -13.40
N LEU A 444 13.31 -20.47 -13.13
CA LEU A 444 12.08 -21.26 -13.24
C LEU A 444 11.67 -21.57 -14.69
N THR A 445 12.07 -20.76 -15.65
CA THR A 445 11.73 -20.93 -17.08
C THR A 445 12.84 -21.61 -17.88
N ASP A 446 13.85 -22.17 -17.20
CA ASP A 446 15.07 -22.78 -17.77
C ASP A 446 15.80 -21.87 -18.79
N ASN A 447 15.63 -20.55 -18.68
CA ASN A 447 16.21 -19.53 -19.57
C ASN A 447 17.40 -18.80 -18.94
N LEU A 448 17.96 -19.35 -17.87
CA LEU A 448 19.08 -18.77 -17.12
C LEU A 448 20.28 -18.42 -18.02
N ASP A 449 20.61 -19.31 -18.96
CA ASP A 449 21.67 -19.12 -19.95
C ASP A 449 21.50 -17.83 -20.78
N ASN A 450 20.27 -17.47 -21.13
CA ASN A 450 20.00 -16.27 -21.92
C ASN A 450 20.12 -15.01 -21.07
N TYR A 451 19.79 -15.10 -19.78
CA TYR A 451 19.95 -13.99 -18.84
C TYR A 451 21.43 -13.71 -18.56
N LEU A 452 22.22 -14.76 -18.31
CA LEU A 452 23.65 -14.65 -17.98
C LEU A 452 24.51 -14.12 -19.13
N LYS A 453 24.08 -14.27 -20.40
CA LYS A 453 24.74 -13.65 -21.58
C LYS A 453 24.86 -12.13 -21.51
N LYS A 454 24.07 -11.46 -20.65
CA LYS A 454 24.21 -10.01 -20.42
C LYS A 454 25.59 -9.65 -19.85
N TRP A 455 26.28 -10.60 -19.20
CA TRP A 455 27.60 -10.41 -18.61
C TRP A 455 28.63 -11.37 -19.22
N PRO A 456 29.64 -10.86 -19.95
CA PRO A 456 30.62 -11.71 -20.66
C PRO A 456 31.50 -12.54 -19.71
N GLU A 457 31.61 -12.17 -18.43
CA GLU A 457 32.38 -12.90 -17.42
C GLU A 457 31.71 -14.20 -16.97
N CYS A 458 30.39 -14.33 -17.16
CA CYS A 458 29.61 -15.52 -16.80
C CYS A 458 29.77 -16.67 -17.81
N GLU A 459 30.24 -16.42 -19.04
CA GLU A 459 30.43 -17.45 -20.06
C GLU A 459 31.48 -18.50 -19.65
N ASN A 460 32.44 -18.12 -18.80
CA ASN A 460 33.51 -19.01 -18.32
C ASN A 460 33.03 -20.03 -17.27
N TYR A 461 31.88 -19.80 -16.64
CA TYR A 461 31.36 -20.62 -15.51
C TYR A 461 30.00 -21.24 -15.81
N LYS A 462 29.67 -21.35 -17.10
CA LYS A 462 28.35 -21.81 -17.57
C LYS A 462 27.98 -23.21 -17.07
N GLU A 463 28.95 -24.12 -16.97
CA GLU A 463 28.74 -25.49 -16.47
C GLU A 463 28.50 -25.56 -14.95
N GLU A 464 29.01 -24.60 -14.17
CA GLU A 464 28.75 -24.52 -12.72
C GLU A 464 27.41 -23.86 -12.40
N LEU A 465 26.87 -23.06 -13.33
CA LEU A 465 25.64 -22.28 -13.16
C LEU A 465 24.43 -22.92 -13.85
N SER A 466 24.63 -23.96 -14.67
CA SER A 466 23.54 -24.65 -15.35
C SER A 466 22.72 -25.47 -14.36
N PHE A 467 21.44 -25.16 -14.28
CA PHE A 467 20.46 -25.88 -13.47
C PHE A 467 19.23 -26.16 -14.32
N GLU A 468 18.79 -27.41 -14.32
CA GLU A 468 17.54 -27.83 -14.93
C GLU A 468 16.53 -27.98 -13.80
N SER A 469 15.43 -27.22 -13.88
CA SER A 469 14.39 -27.29 -12.86
C SER A 469 13.68 -28.65 -12.92
N VAL A 470 13.68 -29.38 -11.79
CA VAL A 470 13.00 -30.67 -11.70
C VAL A 470 11.57 -30.44 -11.21
N ASP A 471 10.60 -30.95 -11.96
CA ASP A 471 9.20 -30.93 -11.55
C ASP A 471 8.98 -31.82 -10.32
N THR A 472 8.79 -31.19 -9.16
CA THR A 472 8.43 -31.88 -7.93
C THR A 472 6.94 -32.24 -7.90
N ILE A 473 6.61 -33.46 -7.47
CA ILE A 473 5.23 -33.92 -7.29
C ILE A 473 4.57 -33.13 -6.14
N PHE A 474 3.28 -32.82 -6.27
CA PHE A 474 2.48 -32.04 -5.31
C PHE A 474 2.89 -30.57 -5.13
N LYS A 475 3.71 -30.01 -6.03
CA LYS A 475 4.13 -28.60 -5.96
C LYS A 475 2.95 -27.63 -5.93
N GLU A 476 1.83 -27.97 -6.56
CA GLU A 476 0.63 -27.13 -6.62
C GLU A 476 -0.02 -26.88 -5.25
N LEU A 477 0.17 -27.77 -4.29
CA LEU A 477 -0.41 -27.62 -2.95
C LEU A 477 0.40 -26.64 -2.09
N PHE A 478 1.68 -26.50 -2.42
CA PHE A 478 2.65 -25.69 -1.69
C PHE A 478 3.24 -24.61 -2.61
N THR A 479 2.43 -24.03 -3.50
CA THR A 479 2.88 -22.96 -4.39
C THR A 479 2.10 -21.68 -4.17
N LEU A 480 2.79 -20.55 -4.26
CA LEU A 480 2.19 -19.24 -4.41
C LEU A 480 2.03 -18.96 -5.91
N ASP A 481 0.78 -18.92 -6.36
CA ASP A 481 0.42 -18.69 -7.76
C ASP A 481 -0.70 -17.66 -7.86
N ASN A 482 -0.76 -16.95 -8.99
CA ASN A 482 -1.80 -15.96 -9.27
C ASN A 482 -2.72 -16.40 -10.43
N LYS A 483 -3.05 -17.69 -10.51
CA LYS A 483 -3.97 -18.23 -11.54
C LYS A 483 -5.39 -17.69 -11.41
N ASN A 484 -5.83 -17.43 -10.18
CA ASN A 484 -7.19 -16.96 -9.90
C ASN A 484 -7.34 -15.44 -10.08
N ASP A 485 -6.29 -14.73 -10.50
CA ASP A 485 -6.26 -13.26 -10.62
C ASP A 485 -6.71 -12.52 -9.34
N LEU A 486 -6.68 -13.21 -8.19
CA LEU A 486 -7.11 -12.63 -6.92
C LEU A 486 -6.19 -11.47 -6.52
N LEU A 487 -4.88 -11.63 -6.69
CA LEU A 487 -3.92 -10.58 -6.35
C LEU A 487 -4.04 -9.39 -7.31
N SER A 488 -4.27 -9.64 -8.59
CA SER A 488 -4.43 -8.57 -9.56
C SER A 488 -5.70 -7.78 -9.26
N GLN A 489 -6.82 -8.44 -8.95
CA GLN A 489 -8.09 -7.79 -8.64
C GLN A 489 -8.13 -7.10 -7.26
N ALA A 490 -7.58 -7.72 -6.21
CA ALA A 490 -7.67 -7.15 -4.86
C ALA A 490 -6.68 -6.00 -4.62
N MET A 491 -5.44 -6.12 -5.12
CA MET A 491 -4.40 -5.09 -4.93
C MET A 491 -4.38 -4.04 -6.03
N PHE A 492 -4.68 -4.43 -7.28
CA PHE A 492 -4.64 -3.55 -8.44
C PHE A 492 -5.95 -3.62 -9.24
N PRO A 493 -7.12 -3.36 -8.60
CA PRO A 493 -8.39 -3.45 -9.28
C PRO A 493 -8.43 -2.53 -10.49
N THR A 494 -8.95 -3.04 -11.61
CA THR A 494 -9.36 -2.21 -12.73
C THR A 494 -10.64 -1.45 -12.38
N TYR A 495 -10.52 -0.45 -11.49
CA TYR A 495 -11.66 0.21 -10.82
C TYR A 495 -12.77 0.65 -11.78
N LYS A 496 -12.39 1.36 -12.86
CA LYS A 496 -13.36 1.83 -13.86
C LYS A 496 -13.99 0.67 -14.63
N THR A 497 -13.19 -0.28 -15.10
CA THR A 497 -13.66 -1.42 -15.89
C THR A 497 -14.59 -2.32 -15.07
N ASN A 498 -14.28 -2.56 -13.79
CA ASN A 498 -15.14 -3.32 -12.88
C ASN A 498 -16.51 -2.64 -12.74
N MET A 499 -16.52 -1.33 -12.47
CA MET A 499 -17.76 -0.56 -12.38
C MET A 499 -18.56 -0.61 -13.70
N GLU A 500 -17.90 -0.48 -14.85
CA GLU A 500 -18.57 -0.56 -16.16
C GLU A 500 -19.13 -1.95 -16.46
N ASP A 501 -18.38 -3.01 -16.13
CA ASP A 501 -18.83 -4.38 -16.31
C ASP A 501 -19.95 -4.73 -15.32
N ASP A 502 -19.93 -4.22 -14.08
CA ASP A 502 -21.02 -4.38 -13.11
C ASP A 502 -22.31 -3.69 -13.58
N LEU A 503 -22.20 -2.49 -14.16
CA LEU A 503 -23.35 -1.75 -14.71
C LEU A 503 -23.93 -2.40 -15.97
N LEU A 504 -23.10 -3.04 -16.80
CA LEU A 504 -23.54 -3.74 -18.02
C LEU A 504 -24.02 -5.16 -17.76
N ARG A 505 -23.33 -5.89 -16.89
CA ARG A 505 -23.53 -7.31 -16.55
C ARG A 505 -23.90 -7.44 -15.08
N TRP A 506 -24.93 -6.70 -14.68
CA TRP A 506 -25.48 -6.74 -13.33
C TRP A 506 -25.97 -8.13 -12.92
N GLU A 507 -26.23 -9.04 -13.88
CA GLU A 507 -26.54 -10.46 -13.66
C GLU A 507 -25.44 -11.23 -12.93
N GLN A 508 -24.18 -10.79 -13.03
CA GLN A 508 -23.07 -11.41 -12.30
C GLN A 508 -23.03 -11.00 -10.83
N VAL A 509 -23.56 -9.82 -10.52
CA VAL A 509 -23.57 -9.22 -9.17
C VAL A 509 -24.83 -9.62 -8.42
N LEU A 510 -25.99 -9.48 -9.07
CA LEU A 510 -27.29 -9.82 -8.51
C LEU A 510 -27.61 -11.26 -8.88
N SER A 511 -27.68 -12.13 -7.88
CA SER A 511 -28.10 -13.51 -8.09
C SER A 511 -29.55 -13.55 -8.55
N THR A 512 -29.79 -13.94 -9.80
CA THR A 512 -31.12 -14.29 -10.32
C THR A 512 -31.51 -15.66 -9.77
N GLN A 513 -31.73 -15.77 -8.46
CA GLN A 513 -32.18 -17.04 -7.87
C GLN A 513 -33.58 -17.36 -8.40
N THR A 514 -33.65 -18.36 -9.29
CA THR A 514 -34.90 -19.02 -9.70
C THR A 514 -35.36 -20.09 -8.71
N ASP A 515 -34.64 -20.30 -7.61
CA ASP A 515 -34.86 -21.43 -6.72
C ASP A 515 -35.57 -21.04 -5.40
N ASP A 516 -36.56 -21.86 -5.05
CA ASP A 516 -37.59 -21.82 -3.99
C ASP A 516 -37.15 -21.53 -2.54
N THR A 517 -35.94 -21.03 -2.26
CA THR A 517 -35.42 -20.83 -0.89
C THR A 517 -35.82 -19.51 -0.22
N LEU A 518 -36.48 -18.59 -0.93
CA LEU A 518 -37.02 -17.33 -0.39
C LEU A 518 -38.50 -17.42 0.04
N ALA A 519 -39.00 -18.61 0.37
CA ALA A 519 -40.34 -18.79 0.97
C ALA A 519 -40.53 -18.07 2.34
N GLY A 520 -39.51 -17.38 2.85
CA GLY A 520 -39.55 -16.61 4.10
C GLY A 520 -39.87 -15.11 3.96
N MET A 521 -39.78 -14.53 2.75
CA MET A 521 -40.25 -13.18 2.48
C MET A 521 -41.52 -13.27 1.63
N GLN A 522 -42.58 -12.59 2.05
CA GLN A 522 -43.82 -12.46 1.29
C GLN A 522 -43.61 -11.60 0.04
N ASP A 523 -42.72 -12.02 -0.85
CA ASP A 523 -42.48 -11.35 -2.12
C ASP A 523 -43.65 -11.68 -3.03
N SER A 524 -44.33 -10.63 -3.47
CA SER A 524 -45.47 -10.72 -4.37
C SER A 524 -45.04 -11.42 -5.66
N GLU A 525 -45.88 -12.30 -6.21
CA GLU A 525 -45.65 -12.97 -7.50
C GLU A 525 -45.30 -11.95 -8.62
N SER A 526 -45.90 -10.75 -8.53
CA SER A 526 -45.60 -9.59 -9.39
C SER A 526 -44.20 -8.99 -9.24
N LEU A 527 -43.59 -9.01 -8.05
CA LEU A 527 -42.21 -8.54 -7.87
C LEU A 527 -41.20 -9.54 -8.46
N SER A 528 -41.48 -10.84 -8.35
CA SER A 528 -40.65 -11.87 -8.99
C SER A 528 -40.76 -11.83 -10.52
N ALA A 529 -41.97 -11.58 -11.05
CA ALA A 529 -42.18 -11.37 -12.49
C ALA A 529 -41.43 -10.12 -12.98
N LEU A 530 -41.55 -9.00 -12.26
CA LEU A 530 -40.87 -7.75 -12.61
C LEU A 530 -39.34 -7.89 -12.58
N ASN A 531 -38.76 -8.54 -11.58
CA ASN A 531 -37.31 -8.73 -11.47
C ASN A 531 -36.73 -9.67 -12.56
N LYS A 532 -37.57 -10.46 -13.24
CA LYS A 532 -37.14 -11.30 -14.37
C LYS A 532 -37.07 -10.52 -15.67
N GLU A 533 -37.96 -9.55 -15.88
CA GLU A 533 -38.02 -8.78 -17.13
C GLU A 533 -37.29 -7.44 -17.04
N MET A 534 -37.14 -6.87 -15.84
CA MET A 534 -36.53 -5.57 -15.62
C MET A 534 -35.24 -5.72 -14.81
N GLY A 535 -34.14 -5.23 -15.39
CA GLY A 535 -32.89 -5.06 -14.66
C GLY A 535 -32.92 -3.91 -13.65
N PRO A 536 -31.86 -3.74 -12.85
CA PRO A 536 -31.73 -2.57 -12.00
C PRO A 536 -31.72 -1.31 -12.87
N ILE A 537 -32.45 -0.28 -12.41
CA ILE A 537 -32.67 0.97 -13.15
C ILE A 537 -31.36 1.60 -13.63
N VAL A 538 -30.34 1.59 -12.76
CA VAL A 538 -29.00 2.10 -13.04
C VAL A 538 -28.35 1.31 -14.17
N GLY A 539 -28.50 -0.02 -14.23
CA GLY A 539 -27.97 -0.85 -15.32
C GLY A 539 -28.70 -0.63 -16.64
N GLU A 540 -30.04 -0.54 -16.62
CA GLU A 540 -30.83 -0.30 -17.83
C GLU A 540 -30.56 1.06 -18.45
N LEU A 541 -30.45 2.10 -17.63
CA LEU A 541 -30.05 3.43 -18.08
C LEU A 541 -28.63 3.43 -18.65
N PHE A 542 -27.74 2.57 -18.15
CA PHE A 542 -26.35 2.49 -18.61
C PHE A 542 -26.24 1.95 -20.04
N LYS A 543 -27.13 1.03 -20.43
CA LYS A 543 -27.21 0.52 -21.80
C LYS A 543 -27.50 1.66 -22.78
N VAL A 544 -28.49 2.52 -22.46
CA VAL A 544 -28.84 3.69 -23.29
C VAL A 544 -27.73 4.74 -23.26
N TYR A 545 -27.17 5.01 -22.08
CA TYR A 545 -26.04 5.94 -21.91
C TYR A 545 -24.82 5.54 -22.74
N ARG A 546 -24.56 4.23 -22.87
CA ARG A 546 -23.45 3.72 -23.68
C ARG A 546 -23.62 4.06 -25.16
N GLU A 547 -24.82 3.89 -25.69
CA GLU A 547 -25.15 4.15 -27.10
C GLU A 547 -25.32 5.64 -27.42
N ALA A 548 -25.58 6.45 -26.38
CA ALA A 548 -25.76 7.88 -26.53
C ALA A 548 -24.46 8.61 -26.97
N PRO A 549 -24.61 9.71 -27.73
CA PRO A 549 -23.49 10.56 -28.15
C PRO A 549 -22.86 11.31 -26.97
N PHE A 550 -21.76 12.03 -27.22
CA PHE A 550 -21.02 12.77 -26.20
C PHE A 550 -21.85 13.83 -25.45
N VAL A 551 -22.72 14.56 -26.17
CA VAL A 551 -23.69 15.49 -25.58
C VAL A 551 -25.07 14.87 -25.75
N ILE A 552 -25.75 14.65 -24.63
CA ILE A 552 -27.02 13.94 -24.59
C ILE A 552 -28.11 14.94 -24.21
N ASN A 553 -29.20 14.96 -24.98
CA ASN A 553 -30.41 15.67 -24.59
C ASN A 553 -31.15 14.84 -23.52
N VAL A 554 -31.46 15.45 -22.37
CA VAL A 554 -32.07 14.76 -21.22
C VAL A 554 -33.44 14.19 -21.59
N PHE A 555 -34.21 14.87 -22.43
CA PHE A 555 -35.54 14.41 -22.82
C PHE A 555 -35.50 13.22 -23.80
N ASP A 556 -34.54 13.23 -24.73
CA ASP A 556 -34.37 12.13 -25.67
C ASP A 556 -33.89 10.88 -24.95
N LEU A 557 -33.00 11.05 -23.96
CA LEU A 557 -32.53 9.97 -23.09
C LEU A 557 -33.66 9.39 -22.25
N TYR A 558 -34.52 10.23 -21.68
CA TYR A 558 -35.72 9.80 -20.96
C TYR A 558 -36.67 9.00 -21.86
N THR A 559 -36.89 9.46 -23.09
CA THR A 559 -37.79 8.78 -24.04
C THR A 559 -37.23 7.40 -24.43
N ALA A 560 -35.92 7.31 -24.66
CA ALA A 560 -35.25 6.04 -24.92
C ALA A 560 -35.30 5.10 -23.70
N PHE A 561 -35.12 5.63 -22.48
CA PHE A 561 -35.23 4.86 -21.24
C PHE A 561 -36.66 4.34 -21.02
N LYS A 562 -37.68 5.17 -21.22
CA LYS A 562 -39.10 4.79 -21.12
C LYS A 562 -39.44 3.63 -22.05
N ALA A 563 -38.87 3.59 -23.25
CA ALA A 563 -39.12 2.54 -24.23
C ALA A 563 -38.55 1.16 -23.84
N LEU A 564 -37.62 1.10 -22.88
CA LEU A 564 -37.03 -0.17 -22.40
C LEU A 564 -37.86 -0.85 -21.31
N LEU A 565 -38.76 -0.13 -20.64
CA LEU A 565 -39.42 -0.62 -19.44
C LEU A 565 -40.77 -1.32 -19.76
N PRO A 566 -41.06 -2.48 -19.12
CA PRO A 566 -42.33 -3.19 -19.32
C PRO A 566 -43.48 -2.48 -18.58
N GLN A 567 -44.39 -1.88 -19.35
CA GLN A 567 -45.49 -1.07 -18.81
C GLN A 567 -46.48 -1.90 -17.95
N GLU A 568 -46.91 -3.07 -18.45
CA GLU A 568 -47.92 -3.91 -17.80
C GLU A 568 -47.46 -4.38 -16.41
N GLN A 569 -46.21 -4.83 -16.32
CA GLN A 569 -45.65 -5.40 -15.09
C GLN A 569 -45.37 -4.36 -14.01
N ILE A 570 -44.98 -3.14 -14.41
CA ILE A 570 -44.78 -2.04 -13.46
C ILE A 570 -46.11 -1.61 -12.85
N ILE A 571 -47.18 -1.56 -13.66
CA ILE A 571 -48.52 -1.20 -13.18
C ILE A 571 -49.07 -2.29 -12.25
N ASP A 572 -48.91 -3.56 -12.62
CA ASP A 572 -49.32 -4.70 -11.79
C ASP A 572 -48.58 -4.72 -10.45
N PHE A 573 -47.26 -4.48 -10.47
CA PHE A 573 -46.46 -4.33 -9.26
C PHE A 573 -46.97 -3.20 -8.36
N ILE A 574 -47.25 -2.03 -8.92
CA ILE A 574 -47.75 -0.88 -8.15
C ILE A 574 -49.13 -1.16 -7.54
N LYS A 575 -50.02 -1.81 -8.30
CA LYS A 575 -51.37 -2.19 -7.84
C LYS A 575 -51.31 -3.20 -6.69
N ASP A 576 -50.42 -4.19 -6.78
CA ASP A 576 -50.22 -5.19 -5.72
C ASP A 576 -49.55 -4.59 -4.47
N TYR A 577 -48.54 -3.75 -4.67
CA TYR A 577 -47.77 -3.15 -3.58
C TYR A 577 -48.49 -1.98 -2.88
N SER A 578 -49.52 -1.40 -3.51
CA SER A 578 -50.46 -0.43 -2.90
C SER A 578 -51.08 -0.93 -1.59
N SER A 579 -51.24 -2.25 -1.46
CA SER A 579 -51.79 -2.87 -0.24
C SER A 579 -50.83 -2.81 0.96
N LYS A 580 -49.53 -2.59 0.72
CA LYS A 580 -48.45 -2.66 1.72
C LYS A 580 -47.91 -1.29 2.14
N ASP A 581 -47.96 -0.28 1.27
CA ASP A 581 -47.40 1.06 1.53
C ASP A 581 -48.45 2.18 1.41
N GLU A 582 -48.65 2.91 2.51
CA GLU A 582 -49.63 4.01 2.61
C GLU A 582 -49.28 5.20 1.71
N ALA A 583 -47.99 5.38 1.35
CA ALA A 583 -47.56 6.44 0.45
C ALA A 583 -47.91 6.14 -1.02
N ILE A 584 -47.74 4.88 -1.44
CA ILE A 584 -48.10 4.40 -2.78
C ILE A 584 -49.62 4.34 -2.93
N ALA A 585 -50.33 3.91 -1.87
CA ALA A 585 -51.78 3.99 -1.82
C ALA A 585 -52.25 5.44 -2.03
N LYS A 586 -51.73 6.41 -1.27
CA LYS A 586 -52.04 7.85 -1.45
C LYS A 586 -51.68 8.38 -2.84
N PHE A 587 -50.60 7.91 -3.43
CA PHE A 587 -50.22 8.28 -4.81
C PHE A 587 -51.23 7.77 -5.83
N LEU A 588 -51.68 6.52 -5.71
CA LEU A 588 -52.75 5.98 -6.55
C LEU A 588 -54.09 6.67 -6.27
N GLU A 589 -54.42 6.96 -5.01
CA GLU A 589 -55.65 7.67 -4.65
C GLU A 589 -55.72 9.08 -5.24
N ASN A 590 -54.59 9.80 -5.26
CA ASN A 590 -54.49 11.14 -5.83
C ASN A 590 -54.58 11.14 -7.37
N ASN A 591 -54.23 10.03 -8.03
CA ASN A 591 -54.27 9.89 -9.49
C ASN A 591 -55.39 8.93 -9.98
N LYS A 592 -56.40 8.61 -9.15
CA LYS A 592 -57.55 7.73 -9.49
C LYS A 592 -58.34 8.15 -10.74
N ASN A 593 -58.23 9.40 -11.17
CA ASN A 593 -58.94 9.96 -12.33
C ASN A 593 -58.08 10.02 -13.61
N GLU A 594 -56.83 9.57 -13.54
CA GLU A 594 -55.87 9.60 -14.63
C GLU A 594 -55.73 8.22 -15.26
N ASP A 595 -55.44 8.16 -16.57
CA ASP A 595 -55.26 6.90 -17.30
C ASP A 595 -54.00 6.16 -16.81
N ASP A 596 -54.02 4.82 -16.82
CA ASP A 596 -52.91 3.96 -16.42
C ASP A 596 -51.57 4.33 -17.14
N ASP A 597 -51.65 4.85 -18.38
CA ASP A 597 -50.51 5.37 -19.16
C ASP A 597 -49.83 6.59 -18.51
N THR A 598 -50.61 7.51 -17.94
CA THR A 598 -50.08 8.73 -17.32
C THR A 598 -49.46 8.46 -15.94
N ILE A 599 -49.98 7.45 -15.23
CA ILE A 599 -49.41 6.96 -13.98
C ILE A 599 -48.04 6.33 -14.25
N PHE A 600 -47.95 5.50 -15.30
CA PHE A 600 -46.68 4.93 -15.75
C PHE A 600 -45.64 6.02 -16.07
N ASP A 601 -46.02 7.04 -16.82
CA ASP A 601 -45.12 8.14 -17.20
C ASP A 601 -44.54 8.89 -15.99
N LYS A 602 -45.37 9.16 -14.98
CA LYS A 602 -44.92 9.82 -13.75
C LYS A 602 -43.93 8.95 -12.97
N VAL A 603 -44.19 7.65 -12.88
CA VAL A 603 -43.31 6.71 -12.16
C VAL A 603 -41.97 6.58 -12.88
N VAL A 604 -41.99 6.37 -14.20
CA VAL A 604 -40.76 6.25 -15.00
C VAL A 604 -39.93 7.53 -14.90
N LEU A 605 -40.56 8.71 -14.88
CA LEU A 605 -39.85 9.98 -14.71
C LEU A 605 -39.17 10.07 -13.34
N VAL A 606 -39.82 9.63 -12.27
CA VAL A 606 -39.20 9.61 -10.92
C VAL A 606 -38.00 8.67 -10.89
N LEU A 607 -38.12 7.46 -11.44
CA LEU A 607 -37.03 6.49 -11.50
C LEU A 607 -35.86 7.00 -12.35
N TYR A 608 -36.17 7.65 -13.48
CA TYR A 608 -35.18 8.26 -14.35
C TYR A 608 -34.41 9.39 -13.66
N MET A 609 -35.11 10.29 -12.96
CA MET A 609 -34.48 11.41 -12.26
C MET A 609 -33.59 10.93 -11.10
N GLN A 610 -33.99 9.88 -10.40
CA GLN A 610 -33.16 9.25 -9.38
C GLN A 610 -31.86 8.69 -9.99
N ALA A 611 -31.97 7.91 -11.07
CA ALA A 611 -30.81 7.30 -11.71
C ALA A 611 -29.87 8.33 -12.37
N MET A 612 -30.41 9.42 -12.91
CA MET A 612 -29.61 10.56 -13.40
C MET A 612 -28.83 11.23 -12.27
N HIS A 613 -29.42 11.38 -11.08
CA HIS A 613 -28.73 11.92 -9.92
C HIS A 613 -27.62 10.98 -9.44
N ASP A 614 -27.85 9.67 -9.43
CA ASP A 614 -26.82 8.68 -9.10
C ASP A 614 -25.64 8.75 -10.09
N TYR A 615 -25.91 8.95 -11.39
CA TYR A 615 -24.88 9.12 -12.41
C TYR A 615 -24.03 10.38 -12.25
N GLU A 616 -24.62 11.47 -11.75
CA GLU A 616 -23.90 12.68 -11.39
C GLU A 616 -22.97 12.42 -10.20
N ASN A 617 -23.47 11.76 -9.15
CA ASN A 617 -22.69 11.43 -7.95
C ASN A 617 -21.54 10.45 -8.24
N ILE A 618 -21.76 9.47 -9.14
CA ILE A 618 -20.71 8.55 -9.62
C ILE A 618 -19.72 9.28 -10.55
N GLY A 619 -20.12 10.39 -11.16
CA GLY A 619 -19.30 11.18 -12.08
C GLY A 619 -19.31 10.69 -13.54
N LEU A 620 -20.31 9.88 -13.92
CA LEU A 620 -20.53 9.45 -15.31
C LEU A 620 -21.01 10.62 -16.20
N ILE A 621 -21.79 11.51 -15.60
CA ILE A 621 -22.42 12.65 -16.26
C ILE A 621 -22.00 13.95 -15.57
N ASN A 622 -21.81 15.00 -16.35
CA ASN A 622 -21.67 16.37 -15.84
C ASN A 622 -22.81 17.25 -16.37
N LEU A 623 -23.45 17.99 -15.47
CA LEU A 623 -24.49 18.95 -15.82
C LEU A 623 -23.85 20.24 -16.35
N ILE A 624 -24.35 20.72 -17.49
CA ILE A 624 -23.97 22.03 -18.01
C ILE A 624 -24.70 23.07 -17.17
N THR A 625 -23.99 23.73 -16.25
CA THR A 625 -24.54 24.66 -15.24
C THR A 625 -25.40 25.81 -15.76
N ARG A 626 -25.41 26.06 -17.08
CA ARG A 626 -26.24 27.09 -17.72
C ARG A 626 -27.47 26.55 -18.46
N ASN A 627 -27.42 25.31 -18.96
CA ASN A 627 -28.48 24.67 -19.73
C ASN A 627 -28.69 23.24 -19.21
N HIS A 628 -29.76 23.02 -18.47
CA HIS A 628 -30.09 21.70 -17.90
C HIS A 628 -30.69 20.73 -18.92
N ASP A 629 -30.95 21.19 -20.15
CA ASP A 629 -31.51 20.37 -21.23
C ASP A 629 -30.49 19.37 -21.80
N PHE A 630 -29.19 19.64 -21.59
CA PHE A 630 -28.09 18.84 -22.13
C PHE A 630 -27.12 18.40 -21.03
N VAL A 631 -26.67 17.17 -21.16
CA VAL A 631 -25.68 16.56 -20.26
C VAL A 631 -24.48 16.03 -21.04
N GLU A 632 -23.30 16.10 -20.43
CA GLU A 632 -22.04 15.67 -21.03
C GLU A 632 -21.60 14.31 -20.49
N LYS A 633 -21.26 13.38 -21.40
CA LYS A 633 -20.75 12.05 -21.09
C LYS A 633 -19.24 12.09 -20.85
N ARG A 634 -18.79 11.64 -19.67
CA ARG A 634 -17.35 11.62 -19.31
C ARG A 634 -16.67 10.27 -19.42
N VAL A 635 -17.42 9.18 -19.27
CA VAL A 635 -16.85 7.83 -19.19
C VAL A 635 -17.19 7.06 -20.46
N TRP A 636 -16.17 6.40 -21.01
CA TRP A 636 -16.26 5.57 -22.20
C TRP A 636 -15.65 4.22 -21.88
N ARG A 637 -16.36 3.16 -22.26
CA ARG A 637 -15.93 1.80 -21.95
C ARG A 637 -14.54 1.51 -22.52
N GLY A 638 -13.65 1.01 -21.66
CA GLY A 638 -12.31 0.57 -22.04
C GLY A 638 -11.23 1.66 -22.08
N MET A 639 -11.51 2.85 -21.52
CA MET A 639 -10.52 3.91 -21.25
C MET A 639 -10.32 4.12 -19.75
#